data_AF-D9WY27-F1
#
_entry.id   AF-D9WY27-F1
#
_cell.length_a   1.000
_cell.length_b   1.000
_cell.length_c   1.000
_cell.angle_alpha   90.00
_cell.angle_beta   90.00
_cell.angle_gamma   90.00
#
_symmetry.space_group_name_H-M   'P 1'
#
loop_
_entity.id
_entity.type
_entity.pdbx_description
1 polymer ?
#
loop_
_entity_poly.entity_id
_entity_poly.type
_entity_poly.pdbx_seq_one_letter_code
_entity_poly.pdbx_strand_id
1 'polypeptide(L)'
;MTSRNRSRETDGSAEGSQDLPGTGDEATKAPDQASTAAEQAAQPPGEALVRIHDLAGRPRGTGFLADLRGTLITSHEAVDGLARLVLHGAGGRSRVVAADAVTPLPALDLALVRTEGLGVPPLPVTVRGGAATGAYVRIAADGWREARVLGSTPRDVRGPGTASTTSTARWKLAVGTAGRDALRRGGGAAGGPVLDTETGAVVGVLGTALSSGHSDVGFAVPLHARVPGAADPLAELLAENALTVPAYGADLNMGGVLELTGTSVRRAGPPDRAGLPEPVERAAVAAEFGAFTDGPATVLGLVGAPGSGRTTELAALAARREKSGHPTLWLRGSELRDDDTSVADAARRALTRAASAVAESRASSGPADLGDTTPERLASLAASLGRPLLLLLDGPEQMPPALARRSADWTDGTVRWLRETGARLVVACRAEYWEGTGFPAEVLHRPGDAESDPACVPVGDLTEDEAREARRRHGIPENALVEADARHPLTLRLLAEIRAAVTDSPAVTHSPAVTDLPAVSESPAVSDAPEGAGRLQHPDVSDASYAPGLAVVPHGLAAPGGPTATVDRDDVFAAYLDLVSLRIAQRLAAGSGLRGTAVRRLAAKVAGQVHEAARRTLGPGPGDLDREAFEVVFPWGPAPERLGGGTGWAPAVLAEGLLVPAGPGYRFAHEELADWLQGMHLDLDEALQVLVHRPEAAQSEPVPHHRVGPVVQALLYLARQHGTGRLASRLADLVHALDAGPRSWWAARLLTGTLRAVPDATPYIEVLRLLADRIVAWRRQERPVPEEVGPAFWTDVRLPQDTRFTLLRRLVHADGPPCEAGPRFLDAVARLLAADPTAVQPLLARWFVDEQPLPATPHATVATAAQALLHTHRHRALDDLTDALADRAHRRADELLAVLAEEEPSAVCRAVDRWARDERPARRAAAVAHGLRAAPHVSTGGDRALLRYTALTLLARPADRPLHGGALALLIQDPHTRDRYLPRALEHFAAGDPQLPPDVPAGALLTHPEPVLRAFAARLERPDAEEALRALADATSPGLAPRVAALLRQATERRPELAGQTAAYVDQRLDRGPSVRAVLLPLVTGLLEGGPVRLRCALAGVLTPPGIPASRPLRRELRDLLMDREQDTDVLDTLLHAVARNSGDDLRDLVHRVGLLLVRTPEGAARFDRALVDLGRHVPGFAARAAGWLADAPGQWAALVGPSSRRMIENLAGVRVPA
;
A
#
# COMPACT_ATOMS: atom_id res chain seq x y z
N MET A 1 -24.33 77.71 -13.36
CA MET A 1 -24.33 76.73 -12.26
C MET A 1 -22.86 76.42 -11.95
N THR A 2 -22.21 77.27 -11.15
CA THR A 2 -21.92 77.08 -9.70
C THR A 2 -20.83 76.03 -9.44
N SER A 3 -19.73 76.26 -8.72
CA SER A 3 -19.05 77.45 -8.19
C SER A 3 -17.77 76.96 -7.47
N ARG A 4 -16.65 77.69 -7.67
CA ARG A 4 -15.56 78.08 -6.75
C ARG A 4 -14.80 77.05 -5.88
N ASN A 5 -13.46 77.05 -5.74
CA ASN A 5 -12.38 78.05 -5.42
C ASN A 5 -12.01 78.11 -3.91
N ARG A 6 -10.68 78.18 -3.63
CA ARG A 6 -9.95 78.67 -2.41
C ARG A 6 -9.92 77.76 -1.15
N SER A 7 -8.76 77.45 -0.55
CA SER A 7 -7.74 78.26 0.18
C SER A 7 -8.15 78.70 1.58
N ARG A 8 -7.19 78.66 2.53
CA ARG A 8 -7.10 79.33 3.84
C ARG A 8 -7.94 78.72 4.98
N GLU A 9 -7.60 78.81 6.27
CA GLU A 9 -6.43 79.14 7.10
C GLU A 9 -6.93 78.96 8.57
N THR A 10 -6.03 78.77 9.55
CA THR A 10 -6.13 79.29 10.96
C THR A 10 -7.25 78.73 11.89
N ASP A 11 -7.12 78.61 13.20
CA ASP A 11 -6.07 78.87 14.21
C ASP A 11 -6.57 78.39 15.59
N GLY A 12 -5.65 78.27 16.55
CA GLY A 12 -5.88 78.53 17.99
C GLY A 12 -5.76 77.30 18.90
N SER A 13 -4.63 76.98 19.55
CA SER A 13 -3.85 77.71 20.59
C SER A 13 -4.62 77.82 21.92
N ALA A 14 -4.05 77.72 23.13
CA ALA A 14 -2.70 77.98 23.67
C ALA A 14 -2.54 77.18 25.01
N GLU A 15 -1.42 77.11 25.75
CA GLU A 15 -0.45 78.08 26.32
C GLU A 15 0.64 77.24 27.06
N GLY A 16 1.91 77.60 27.32
CA GLY A 16 2.82 78.76 27.14
C GLY A 16 4.21 78.29 27.66
N SER A 17 5.33 78.47 26.95
CA SER A 17 6.25 79.63 26.83
C SER A 17 7.09 79.99 28.08
N GLN A 18 8.42 79.95 27.90
CA GLN A 18 9.53 80.81 28.41
C GLN A 18 10.86 80.03 28.22
N ASP A 19 12.05 80.55 27.86
CA ASP A 19 12.55 81.74 27.16
C ASP A 19 14.10 81.56 27.01
N LEU A 20 14.62 81.54 25.77
CA LEU A 20 15.93 82.08 25.24
C LEU A 20 17.30 81.87 26.02
N PRO A 21 18.48 82.37 25.58
CA PRO A 21 19.45 81.65 24.71
C PRO A 21 20.97 81.73 25.10
N GLY A 22 21.82 80.91 24.46
CA GLY A 22 23.19 81.29 24.04
C GLY A 22 24.40 81.15 24.99
N THR A 23 25.59 81.19 24.38
CA THR A 23 26.99 81.07 24.88
C THR A 23 27.50 79.62 25.04
N GLY A 24 28.66 79.20 24.53
CA GLY A 24 29.85 79.89 24.02
C GLY A 24 31.05 79.58 24.92
N ASP A 25 31.95 78.73 24.43
CA ASP A 25 33.34 78.47 24.87
C ASP A 25 33.67 78.13 26.33
N GLU A 26 34.29 76.96 26.55
CA GLU A 26 35.65 76.80 27.12
C GLU A 26 35.92 75.32 27.44
N ALA A 27 36.73 74.66 26.62
CA ALA A 27 37.33 73.37 26.95
C ALA A 27 38.85 73.46 26.78
N THR A 28 39.55 73.59 27.91
CA THR A 28 41.00 73.68 28.01
C THR A 28 41.60 72.28 28.26
N LYS A 29 42.40 71.83 27.29
CA LYS A 29 43.53 70.86 27.28
C LYS A 29 43.86 70.04 28.54
N ALA A 30 44.05 68.73 28.37
CA ALA A 30 45.35 68.00 28.26
C ALA A 30 45.14 66.45 28.33
N PRO A 31 46.15 65.59 28.07
CA PRO A 31 46.75 65.32 26.76
C PRO A 31 46.76 63.81 26.37
N ASP A 32 46.63 63.55 25.07
CA ASP A 32 47.56 62.77 24.23
C ASP A 32 48.24 61.51 24.81
N GLN A 33 47.49 60.39 24.94
CA GLN A 33 48.01 59.01 24.96
C GLN A 33 46.97 58.02 24.42
N ALA A 34 46.62 58.09 23.14
CA ALA A 34 45.79 57.05 22.50
C ALA A 34 46.01 56.91 20.98
N SER A 35 47.06 57.53 20.40
CA SER A 35 47.30 57.47 18.95
C SER A 35 48.19 56.31 18.49
N THR A 36 48.63 55.42 19.39
CA THR A 36 49.49 54.27 19.02
C THR A 36 48.82 52.90 19.12
N ALA A 37 47.52 52.84 19.44
CA ALA A 37 46.75 51.58 19.48
C ALA A 37 45.67 51.48 18.38
N ALA A 38 45.42 52.54 17.61
CA ALA A 38 44.42 52.57 16.53
C ALA A 38 44.99 52.27 15.13
N GLU A 39 46.32 52.17 14.97
CA GLU A 39 46.99 51.81 13.71
C GLU A 39 47.31 50.31 13.57
N GLN A 40 46.93 49.46 14.54
CA GLN A 40 47.19 48.01 14.52
C GLN A 40 45.92 47.13 14.44
N ALA A 41 44.74 47.73 14.27
CA ALA A 41 43.47 47.02 14.23
C ALA A 41 42.80 47.09 12.85
N ALA A 42 43.45 46.57 11.81
CA ALA A 42 42.83 46.11 10.55
C ALA A 42 43.90 45.52 9.62
N GLN A 43 44.27 44.26 9.82
CA GLN A 43 45.05 43.51 8.84
C GLN A 43 44.13 42.49 8.13
N PRO A 44 43.69 42.73 6.88
CA PRO A 44 42.97 41.72 6.07
C PRO A 44 43.84 41.22 4.88
N PRO A 45 43.40 40.20 4.12
CA PRO A 45 43.93 38.83 4.07
C PRO A 45 45.24 38.67 3.27
N GLY A 46 46.37 38.41 3.94
CA GLY A 46 47.57 37.89 3.28
C GLY A 46 47.49 36.39 2.96
N GLU A 47 46.48 35.69 3.48
CA GLU A 47 46.37 34.22 3.47
C GLU A 47 45.70 33.64 2.21
N ALA A 48 45.02 34.47 1.40
CA ALA A 48 44.29 34.04 0.21
C ALA A 48 45.09 34.15 -1.12
N LEU A 49 46.30 34.72 -1.08
CA LEU A 49 47.13 35.00 -2.26
C LEU A 49 48.30 34.02 -2.35
N VAL A 50 48.58 33.54 -3.56
CA VAL A 50 49.75 32.71 -3.86
C VAL A 50 50.80 33.58 -4.56
N ARG A 51 52.02 33.61 -4.04
CA ARG A 51 53.12 34.35 -4.69
C ARG A 51 53.91 33.44 -5.62
N ILE A 52 54.20 33.92 -6.82
CA ILE A 52 54.87 33.16 -7.88
C ILE A 52 56.29 33.71 -8.03
N HIS A 53 57.28 32.83 -7.92
CA HIS A 53 58.69 33.15 -8.10
C HIS A 53 59.33 32.23 -9.14
N ASP A 54 60.42 32.69 -9.75
CA ASP A 54 61.31 31.81 -10.51
C ASP A 54 62.22 30.99 -9.56
N LEU A 55 62.98 30.04 -10.11
CA LEU A 55 63.93 29.24 -9.33
C LEU A 55 65.08 30.06 -8.70
N ALA A 56 65.31 31.29 -9.18
CA ALA A 56 66.28 32.21 -8.59
C ALA A 56 65.68 33.05 -7.44
N GLY A 57 64.42 32.80 -7.07
CA GLY A 57 63.72 33.51 -6.00
C GLY A 57 63.28 34.92 -6.39
N ARG A 58 63.24 35.26 -7.69
CA ARG A 58 62.76 36.57 -8.14
C ARG A 58 61.24 36.55 -8.24
N PRO A 59 60.53 37.58 -7.74
CA PRO A 59 59.08 37.67 -7.82
C PRO A 59 58.65 37.82 -9.29
N ARG A 60 57.75 36.94 -9.72
CA ARG A 60 57.19 36.92 -11.08
C ARG A 60 55.75 37.44 -11.11
N GLY A 61 55.01 37.24 -10.03
CA GLY A 61 53.63 37.69 -9.92
C GLY A 61 52.93 37.08 -8.72
N THR A 62 51.62 37.18 -8.73
CA THR A 62 50.70 36.55 -7.78
C THR A 62 49.61 35.79 -8.52
N GLY A 63 48.88 34.97 -7.78
CA GLY A 63 47.69 34.28 -8.26
C GLY A 63 46.77 33.95 -7.10
N PHE A 64 45.62 33.38 -7.42
CA PHE A 64 44.64 32.92 -6.43
C PHE A 64 44.07 31.57 -6.87
N LEU A 65 43.68 30.76 -5.90
CA LEU A 65 43.03 29.48 -6.18
C LEU A 65 41.59 29.73 -6.61
N ALA A 66 41.15 29.05 -7.67
CA ALA A 66 39.80 29.14 -8.21
C ALA A 66 38.95 27.92 -7.86
N ASP A 67 39.53 26.82 -7.40
CA ASP A 67 38.79 25.63 -6.97
C ASP A 67 39.46 24.96 -5.76
N LEU A 68 38.77 23.98 -5.18
CA LEU A 68 39.31 23.16 -4.08
C LEU A 68 40.29 22.09 -4.58
N ARG A 69 40.37 21.85 -5.90
CA ARG A 69 41.31 20.91 -6.54
C ARG A 69 42.71 21.50 -6.72
N GLY A 70 42.88 22.79 -6.42
CA GLY A 70 44.18 23.46 -6.47
C GLY A 70 44.52 24.10 -7.82
N THR A 71 43.53 24.45 -8.63
CA THR A 71 43.74 25.22 -9.86
C THR A 71 43.91 26.70 -9.52
N LEU A 72 45.09 27.23 -9.80
CA LEU A 72 45.47 28.63 -9.62
C LEU A 72 45.23 29.44 -10.90
N ILE A 73 44.60 30.60 -10.80
CA ILE A 73 44.53 31.59 -11.89
C ILE A 73 45.61 32.65 -11.67
N THR A 74 46.36 32.94 -12.74
CA THR A 74 47.34 34.04 -12.77
C THR A 74 47.42 34.65 -14.18
N SER A 75 48.30 35.64 -14.37
CA SER A 75 48.58 36.23 -15.68
C SER A 75 49.54 35.35 -16.49
N HIS A 76 49.43 35.38 -17.81
CA HIS A 76 50.39 34.70 -18.69
C HIS A 76 51.82 35.22 -18.44
N GLU A 77 51.99 36.54 -18.25
CA GLU A 77 53.25 37.18 -17.89
C GLU A 77 53.97 36.52 -16.70
N ALA A 78 53.22 36.10 -15.68
CA ALA A 78 53.79 35.53 -14.46
C ALA A 78 54.47 34.17 -14.69
N VAL A 79 54.04 33.41 -15.71
CA VAL A 79 54.55 32.07 -16.01
C VAL A 79 55.38 32.01 -17.30
N ASP A 80 55.28 33.03 -18.16
CA ASP A 80 55.90 33.05 -19.49
C ASP A 80 57.43 32.82 -19.43
N GLY A 81 57.92 31.92 -20.28
CA GLY A 81 59.34 31.57 -20.42
C GLY A 81 59.94 30.74 -19.28
N LEU A 82 59.16 30.25 -18.30
CA LEU A 82 59.66 29.48 -17.16
C LEU A 82 59.50 27.96 -17.36
N ALA A 83 60.59 27.20 -17.18
CA ALA A 83 60.54 25.73 -17.18
C ALA A 83 59.97 25.15 -15.87
N ARG A 84 60.16 25.88 -14.76
CA ARG A 84 59.61 25.58 -13.42
C ARG A 84 59.35 26.89 -12.68
N LEU A 85 58.31 26.89 -11.85
CA LEU A 85 57.90 28.01 -10.99
C LEU A 85 57.78 27.56 -9.53
N VAL A 86 58.03 28.48 -8.60
CA VAL A 86 57.88 28.26 -7.15
C VAL A 86 56.66 29.04 -6.66
N LEU A 87 55.68 28.32 -6.13
CA LEU A 87 54.44 28.85 -5.57
C LEU A 87 54.54 28.90 -4.05
N HIS A 88 54.27 30.06 -3.45
CA HIS A 88 54.25 30.24 -2.00
C HIS A 88 52.82 30.50 -1.53
N GLY A 89 52.32 29.66 -0.62
CA GLY A 89 50.98 29.76 0.00
C GLY A 89 51.03 30.14 1.47
N ALA A 90 49.96 29.84 2.21
CA ALA A 90 49.81 30.20 3.62
C ALA A 90 50.79 29.43 4.53
N GLY A 91 51.17 30.04 5.66
CA GLY A 91 52.03 29.41 6.67
C GLY A 91 53.45 29.03 6.18
N GLY A 92 53.97 29.70 5.16
CA GLY A 92 55.31 29.43 4.60
C GLY A 92 55.40 28.19 3.70
N ARG A 93 54.26 27.55 3.37
CA ARG A 93 54.21 26.40 2.47
C ARG A 93 54.65 26.82 1.07
N SER A 94 55.49 26.03 0.42
CA SER A 94 55.90 26.26 -0.98
C SER A 94 55.87 24.98 -1.82
N ARG A 95 55.59 25.14 -3.12
CA ARG A 95 55.56 24.06 -4.10
C ARG A 95 56.29 24.46 -5.36
N VAL A 96 57.09 23.55 -5.91
CA VAL A 96 57.71 23.71 -7.22
C VAL A 96 56.82 23.02 -8.25
N VAL A 97 56.41 23.75 -9.27
CA VAL A 97 55.52 23.28 -10.33
C VAL A 97 56.27 23.31 -11.66
N ALA A 98 56.13 22.25 -12.46
CA ALA A 98 56.74 22.14 -13.79
C ALA A 98 55.78 22.64 -14.88
N ALA A 99 56.31 22.90 -16.07
CA ALA A 99 55.55 23.48 -17.18
C ALA A 99 54.35 22.63 -17.66
N ASP A 100 54.35 21.32 -17.41
CA ASP A 100 53.26 20.39 -17.73
C ASP A 100 52.00 20.62 -16.89
N ALA A 101 52.14 21.21 -15.70
CA ALA A 101 51.04 21.61 -14.83
C ALA A 101 50.55 23.05 -15.10
N VAL A 102 51.07 23.71 -16.14
CA VAL A 102 50.67 25.05 -16.57
C VAL A 102 49.91 24.98 -17.90
N THR A 103 48.69 25.50 -17.91
CA THR A 103 47.90 25.72 -19.13
C THR A 103 47.94 27.20 -19.49
N PRO A 104 48.81 27.64 -20.42
CA PRO A 104 48.91 29.04 -20.81
C PRO A 104 47.74 29.46 -21.72
N LEU A 105 47.16 30.64 -21.45
CA LEU A 105 46.08 31.26 -22.22
C LEU A 105 46.53 32.65 -22.71
N PRO A 106 47.54 32.74 -23.61
CA PRO A 106 48.18 33.99 -23.98
C PRO A 106 47.24 35.00 -24.64
N ALA A 107 46.22 34.54 -25.39
CA ALA A 107 45.20 35.42 -25.99
C ALA A 107 44.42 36.23 -24.94
N LEU A 108 44.24 35.64 -23.75
CA LEU A 108 43.56 36.26 -22.61
C LEU A 108 44.54 36.95 -21.65
N ASP A 109 45.86 36.81 -21.84
CA ASP A 109 46.90 37.17 -20.86
C ASP A 109 46.72 36.44 -19.51
N LEU A 110 46.26 35.18 -19.55
CA LEU A 110 46.02 34.35 -18.37
C LEU A 110 46.84 33.05 -18.43
N ALA A 111 46.99 32.40 -17.28
CA ALA A 111 47.48 31.03 -17.18
C ALA A 111 46.80 30.31 -16.01
N LEU A 112 46.54 29.01 -16.19
CA LEU A 112 46.03 28.13 -15.15
C LEU A 112 47.17 27.23 -14.67
N VAL A 113 47.36 27.11 -13.35
CA VAL A 113 48.42 26.27 -12.77
C VAL A 113 47.81 25.28 -11.78
N ARG A 114 48.03 23.98 -11.98
CA ARG A 114 47.48 22.94 -11.10
C ARG A 114 48.47 22.56 -9.99
N THR A 115 48.06 22.66 -8.73
CA THR A 115 48.93 22.36 -7.57
C THR A 115 48.12 22.13 -6.29
N GLU A 116 48.53 21.19 -5.43
CA GLU A 116 47.88 20.94 -4.15
C GLU A 116 48.74 21.34 -2.93
N GLY A 117 48.09 21.50 -1.77
CA GLY A 117 48.77 21.65 -0.48
C GLY A 117 49.32 23.04 -0.16
N LEU A 118 48.89 24.09 -0.87
CA LEU A 118 49.30 25.47 -0.59
C LEU A 118 48.67 26.06 0.68
N GLY A 119 47.59 25.45 1.20
CA GLY A 119 46.92 25.91 2.43
C GLY A 119 46.17 27.24 2.28
N VAL A 120 45.86 27.63 1.05
CA VAL A 120 45.16 28.86 0.69
C VAL A 120 43.71 28.49 0.32
N PRO A 121 42.66 29.20 0.78
CA PRO A 121 41.29 28.95 0.34
C PRO A 121 41.06 29.50 -1.08
N PRO A 122 40.20 28.87 -1.91
CA PRO A 122 39.85 29.42 -3.21
C PRO A 122 38.99 30.68 -3.08
N LEU A 123 39.07 31.58 -4.06
CA LEU A 123 38.28 32.80 -4.14
C LEU A 123 37.09 32.64 -5.09
N PRO A 124 35.89 33.16 -4.73
CA PRO A 124 34.74 33.17 -5.61
C PRO A 124 35.03 34.06 -6.82
N VAL A 125 34.69 33.61 -8.03
CA VAL A 125 34.76 34.41 -9.26
C VAL A 125 33.37 34.90 -9.62
N THR A 126 33.29 36.12 -10.16
CA THR A 126 32.01 36.74 -10.54
C THR A 126 31.24 35.89 -11.55
N VAL A 127 29.94 35.75 -11.33
CA VAL A 127 29.00 35.18 -12.31
C VAL A 127 28.40 36.25 -13.23
N ARG A 128 28.70 37.53 -12.95
CA ARG A 128 28.26 38.69 -13.75
C ARG A 128 29.21 38.88 -14.94
N GLY A 129 28.83 39.77 -15.86
CA GLY A 129 29.71 40.23 -16.95
C GLY A 129 30.90 41.09 -16.49
N GLY A 130 31.25 41.05 -15.21
CA GLY A 130 32.27 41.87 -14.55
C GLY A 130 31.74 43.16 -13.89
N ALA A 131 32.64 44.08 -13.55
CA ALA A 131 32.35 45.32 -12.83
C ALA A 131 31.95 46.47 -13.77
N ALA A 132 30.99 47.29 -13.32
CA ALA A 132 30.53 48.46 -14.07
C ALA A 132 31.57 49.60 -14.07
N THR A 133 31.57 50.42 -15.12
CA THR A 133 32.34 51.67 -15.13
C THR A 133 31.94 52.53 -13.94
N GLY A 134 32.93 53.00 -13.19
CA GLY A 134 32.76 53.81 -11.99
C GLY A 134 32.75 53.01 -10.69
N ALA A 135 32.67 51.68 -10.73
CA ALA A 135 32.70 50.80 -9.55
C ALA A 135 34.07 50.80 -8.86
N TYR A 136 34.05 50.62 -7.55
CA TYR A 136 35.26 50.40 -6.75
C TYR A 136 35.60 48.90 -6.69
N VAL A 137 36.88 48.60 -6.76
CA VAL A 137 37.44 47.24 -6.69
C VAL A 137 38.66 47.22 -5.78
N ARG A 138 38.97 46.07 -5.18
CA ARG A 138 40.19 45.85 -4.40
C ARG A 138 41.21 45.07 -5.20
N ILE A 139 42.45 45.53 -5.18
CA ILE A 139 43.57 44.92 -5.89
C ILE A 139 44.72 44.60 -4.93
N ALA A 140 45.43 43.51 -5.21
CA ALA A 140 46.65 43.14 -4.50
C ALA A 140 47.87 43.78 -5.18
N ALA A 141 48.26 44.97 -4.73
CA ALA A 141 49.35 45.77 -5.29
C ALA A 141 50.21 46.33 -4.15
N ASP A 142 51.14 45.51 -3.64
CA ASP A 142 51.91 45.78 -2.41
C ASP A 142 50.99 46.09 -1.22
N GLY A 143 50.18 45.09 -0.86
CA GLY A 143 49.04 45.20 0.04
C GLY A 143 47.71 45.32 -0.70
N TRP A 144 46.60 45.21 0.03
CA TRP A 144 45.26 45.41 -0.50
C TRP A 144 44.96 46.89 -0.66
N ARG A 145 44.50 47.31 -1.85
CA ARG A 145 44.20 48.71 -2.17
C ARG A 145 42.91 48.82 -2.95
N GLU A 146 42.18 49.92 -2.77
CA GLU A 146 41.03 50.24 -3.61
C GLU A 146 41.46 50.92 -4.91
N ALA A 147 40.78 50.59 -6.00
CA ALA A 147 40.93 51.15 -7.33
C ALA A 147 39.55 51.36 -7.95
N ARG A 148 39.46 52.29 -8.91
CA ARG A 148 38.19 52.58 -9.60
C ARG A 148 38.23 52.14 -11.05
N VAL A 149 37.18 51.45 -11.51
CA VAL A 149 37.04 51.04 -12.92
C VAL A 149 36.70 52.27 -13.77
N LEU A 150 37.58 52.63 -14.71
CA LEU A 150 37.42 53.81 -15.59
C LEU A 150 36.68 53.49 -16.89
N GLY A 151 36.59 52.22 -17.26
CA GLY A 151 35.93 51.74 -18.46
C GLY A 151 36.67 50.59 -19.14
N SER A 152 36.06 50.03 -20.17
CA SER A 152 36.63 48.95 -20.98
C SER A 152 37.23 49.51 -22.26
N THR A 153 38.42 49.02 -22.64
CA THR A 153 39.02 49.30 -23.95
C THR A 153 39.37 48.00 -24.66
N PRO A 154 38.93 47.79 -25.91
CA PRO A 154 39.37 46.66 -26.72
C PRO A 154 40.87 46.79 -27.00
N ARG A 155 41.61 45.69 -26.82
CA ARG A 155 43.02 45.61 -27.18
C ARG A 155 43.31 44.32 -27.89
N ASP A 156 44.08 44.45 -28.96
CA ASP A 156 44.59 43.37 -29.77
C ASP A 156 45.79 42.71 -29.06
N VAL A 157 45.63 41.45 -28.66
CA VAL A 157 46.74 40.63 -28.14
C VAL A 157 47.25 39.74 -29.27
N ARG A 158 48.55 39.85 -29.56
CA ARG A 158 49.21 39.01 -30.57
C ARG A 158 49.66 37.72 -29.89
N GLY A 159 48.96 36.62 -30.16
CA GLY A 159 49.39 35.29 -29.72
C GLY A 159 50.71 34.88 -30.40
N PRO A 160 51.59 34.11 -29.73
CA PRO A 160 52.75 33.53 -30.39
C PRO A 160 52.29 32.49 -31.43
N GLY A 161 52.39 32.81 -32.71
CA GLY A 161 52.27 31.84 -33.81
C GLY A 161 50.93 31.73 -34.54
N THR A 162 49.90 32.52 -34.21
CA THR A 162 48.62 32.54 -34.95
C THR A 162 48.32 33.92 -35.53
N ALA A 163 47.86 33.97 -36.79
CA ALA A 163 47.55 35.21 -37.51
C ALA A 163 46.19 35.83 -37.14
N SER A 164 45.46 35.25 -36.18
CA SER A 164 44.17 35.77 -35.70
C SER A 164 44.36 36.63 -34.45
N THR A 165 44.06 37.92 -34.58
CA THR A 165 44.01 38.85 -33.46
C THR A 165 42.65 38.74 -32.77
N THR A 166 42.62 38.32 -31.51
CA THR A 166 41.40 38.37 -30.69
C THR A 166 41.40 39.66 -29.89
N SER A 167 40.56 40.62 -30.29
CA SER A 167 40.33 41.84 -29.50
C SER A 167 39.58 41.48 -28.22
N THR A 168 40.27 41.51 -27.08
CA THR A 168 39.67 41.21 -25.78
C THR A 168 39.49 42.50 -25.00
N ALA A 169 38.31 42.71 -24.41
CA ALA A 169 38.01 43.85 -23.56
C ALA A 169 38.93 43.87 -22.32
N ARG A 170 39.60 45.00 -22.04
CA ARG A 170 40.46 45.19 -20.86
C ARG A 170 39.97 46.38 -20.05
N TRP A 171 39.94 46.25 -18.72
CA TRP A 171 39.57 47.35 -17.84
C TRP A 171 40.73 48.27 -17.54
N LYS A 172 40.46 49.57 -17.54
CA LYS A 172 41.33 50.61 -17.01
C LYS A 172 40.99 50.85 -15.55
N LEU A 173 42.01 50.80 -14.69
CA LEU A 173 41.89 51.01 -13.25
C LEU A 173 42.62 52.28 -12.84
N ALA A 174 41.92 53.21 -12.19
CA ALA A 174 42.55 54.30 -11.47
C ALA A 174 43.07 53.78 -10.13
N VAL A 175 44.37 53.92 -9.90
CA VAL A 175 45.06 53.43 -8.70
C VAL A 175 45.80 54.60 -8.05
N GLY A 176 45.76 54.68 -6.71
CA GLY A 176 46.51 55.68 -5.96
C GLY A 176 48.04 55.58 -6.19
N THR A 177 48.76 56.67 -5.97
CA THR A 177 50.20 56.81 -6.28
C THR A 177 51.10 55.75 -5.63
N ALA A 178 50.73 55.25 -4.45
CA ALA A 178 51.50 54.24 -3.71
C ALA A 178 51.40 52.81 -4.29
N GLY A 179 50.35 52.48 -5.07
CA GLY A 179 50.19 51.16 -5.70
C GLY A 179 50.84 51.04 -7.09
N ARG A 180 51.43 52.14 -7.58
CA ARG A 180 51.90 52.28 -8.96
C ARG A 180 53.07 51.36 -9.29
N ASP A 181 54.04 51.24 -8.39
CA ASP A 181 55.28 50.50 -8.68
C ASP A 181 55.05 48.99 -8.74
N ALA A 182 54.10 48.48 -7.94
CA ALA A 182 53.69 47.08 -7.98
C ALA A 182 53.00 46.70 -9.32
N LEU A 183 52.39 47.68 -10.01
CA LEU A 183 51.69 47.50 -11.29
C LEU A 183 52.59 47.68 -12.53
N ARG A 184 53.88 47.97 -12.36
CA ARG A 184 54.85 47.93 -13.47
C ARG A 184 55.22 46.48 -13.79
N ARG A 185 55.64 46.20 -15.03
CA ARG A 185 56.20 44.88 -15.38
C ARG A 185 57.33 44.53 -14.41
N GLY A 186 57.24 43.34 -13.80
CA GLY A 186 58.19 42.87 -12.78
C GLY A 186 57.98 43.42 -11.36
N GLY A 187 56.94 44.25 -11.13
CA GLY A 187 56.58 44.80 -9.82
C GLY A 187 55.84 43.82 -8.88
N GLY A 188 55.58 42.59 -9.33
CA GLY A 188 55.04 41.50 -8.50
C GLY A 188 53.52 41.43 -8.38
N ALA A 189 52.74 42.42 -8.85
CA ALA A 189 51.27 42.37 -8.83
C ALA A 189 50.63 41.64 -10.02
N ALA A 190 51.43 41.27 -11.04
CA ALA A 190 50.95 40.56 -12.22
C ALA A 190 50.22 39.26 -11.83
N GLY A 191 49.01 39.04 -12.36
CA GLY A 191 48.20 37.86 -12.06
C GLY A 191 47.40 37.94 -10.75
N GLY A 192 47.50 39.03 -10.00
CA GLY A 192 46.72 39.22 -8.77
C GLY A 192 45.22 39.39 -9.04
N PRO A 193 44.35 38.98 -8.11
CA PRO A 193 42.90 39.14 -8.25
C PRO A 193 42.48 40.60 -8.13
N VAL A 194 41.47 40.97 -8.90
CA VAL A 194 40.68 42.20 -8.75
C VAL A 194 39.34 41.82 -8.14
N LEU A 195 39.11 42.20 -6.88
CA LEU A 195 37.90 41.86 -6.14
C LEU A 195 36.87 42.98 -6.21
N ASP A 196 35.61 42.64 -6.31
CA ASP A 196 34.50 43.56 -6.06
C ASP A 196 34.50 43.96 -4.56
N THR A 197 34.35 45.25 -4.26
CA THR A 197 34.38 45.75 -2.87
C THR A 197 33.16 45.31 -2.05
N GLU A 198 32.02 45.08 -2.70
CA GLU A 198 30.76 44.71 -2.05
C GLU A 198 30.65 43.20 -1.87
N THR A 199 30.93 42.41 -2.91
CA THR A 199 30.73 40.95 -2.88
C THR A 199 31.99 40.17 -2.51
N GLY A 200 33.17 40.77 -2.65
CA GLY A 200 34.46 40.09 -2.50
C GLY A 200 34.79 39.09 -3.62
N ALA A 201 33.94 39.00 -4.66
CA ALA A 201 34.19 38.11 -5.80
C ALA A 201 35.26 38.67 -6.73
N VAL A 202 36.07 37.79 -7.31
CA VAL A 202 37.07 38.15 -8.33
C VAL A 202 36.33 38.53 -9.61
N VAL A 203 36.42 39.80 -9.98
CA VAL A 203 35.86 40.34 -11.23
C VAL A 203 36.88 40.38 -12.36
N GLY A 204 38.17 40.30 -12.03
CA GLY A 204 39.24 40.29 -13.02
C GLY A 204 40.61 39.91 -12.46
N VAL A 205 41.61 39.89 -13.34
CA VAL A 205 43.02 39.56 -13.05
C VAL A 205 43.92 40.70 -13.50
N LEU A 206 44.85 41.14 -12.67
CA LEU A 206 45.79 42.21 -13.01
C LEU A 206 46.75 41.78 -14.12
N GLY A 207 46.88 42.60 -15.17
CA GLY A 207 47.85 42.40 -16.25
C GLY A 207 48.80 43.59 -16.35
N THR A 208 50.05 43.43 -15.88
CA THR A 208 51.04 44.52 -15.87
C THR A 208 51.70 44.70 -17.23
N ALA A 209 51.74 43.66 -18.06
CA ALA A 209 52.22 43.71 -19.43
C ALA A 209 51.33 44.49 -20.39
N LEU A 210 50.12 44.84 -19.95
CA LEU A 210 49.12 45.61 -20.69
C LEU A 210 49.32 47.13 -20.56
N SER A 211 50.37 47.63 -19.91
CA SER A 211 50.57 49.07 -19.72
C SER A 211 50.86 49.84 -21.03
N SER A 212 50.23 51.01 -21.23
CA SER A 212 50.73 52.05 -22.16
C SER A 212 51.73 52.91 -21.40
N GLY A 213 52.98 52.98 -21.87
CA GLY A 213 54.14 53.55 -21.16
C GLY A 213 54.08 55.03 -20.73
N HIS A 214 52.91 55.68 -20.73
CA HIS A 214 52.72 57.10 -20.41
C HIS A 214 51.45 57.43 -19.60
N SER A 215 50.77 56.46 -18.97
CA SER A 215 49.55 56.73 -18.17
C SER A 215 49.55 56.08 -16.79
N ASP A 216 49.07 56.80 -15.76
CA ASP A 216 48.92 56.38 -14.35
C ASP A 216 47.77 55.36 -14.13
N VAL A 217 47.57 54.44 -15.07
CA VAL A 217 46.38 53.58 -15.14
C VAL A 217 46.79 52.11 -15.16
N GLY A 218 46.27 51.33 -14.21
CA GLY A 218 46.42 49.87 -14.16
C GLY A 218 45.48 49.18 -15.14
N PHE A 219 45.80 47.96 -15.56
CA PHE A 219 44.95 47.17 -16.44
C PHE A 219 44.58 45.83 -15.81
N ALA A 220 43.34 45.41 -16.04
CA ALA A 220 42.85 44.10 -15.62
C ALA A 220 42.12 43.38 -16.75
N VAL A 221 42.25 42.06 -16.75
CA VAL A 221 41.52 41.11 -17.59
C VAL A 221 40.20 40.80 -16.88
N PRO A 222 39.03 41.13 -17.45
CA PRO A 222 37.76 40.70 -16.86
C PRO A 222 37.64 39.17 -16.93
N LEU A 223 37.13 38.57 -15.86
CA LEU A 223 36.77 37.15 -15.84
C LEU A 223 35.28 37.02 -16.11
N HIS A 224 34.89 36.59 -17.32
CA HIS A 224 33.49 36.33 -17.65
C HIS A 224 33.31 35.14 -18.61
N ALA A 225 32.24 34.37 -18.41
CA ALA A 225 32.02 33.06 -19.04
C ALA A 225 31.40 33.10 -20.46
N ARG A 226 31.79 34.02 -21.35
CA ARG A 226 31.22 34.08 -22.72
C ARG A 226 32.28 34.12 -23.83
N VAL A 227 32.67 32.94 -24.29
CA VAL A 227 33.11 32.69 -25.68
C VAL A 227 32.43 31.38 -26.15
N PRO A 228 31.58 31.38 -27.20
CA PRO A 228 30.96 30.15 -27.70
C PRO A 228 31.92 29.32 -28.57
N GLY A 229 32.00 28.01 -28.31
CA GLY A 229 32.51 26.99 -29.24
C GLY A 229 33.85 26.36 -28.85
N ALA A 230 33.80 25.06 -28.51
CA ALA A 230 34.87 24.17 -28.04
C ALA A 230 35.38 24.44 -26.61
N ALA A 231 35.73 23.36 -25.90
CA ALA A 231 36.10 23.35 -24.48
C ALA A 231 37.21 24.37 -24.17
N ASP A 232 36.81 25.48 -23.56
CA ASP A 232 37.71 26.47 -22.98
C ASP A 232 37.98 26.04 -21.52
N PRO A 233 39.22 25.62 -21.17
CA PRO A 233 39.57 25.23 -19.80
C PRO A 233 39.24 26.30 -18.75
N LEU A 234 39.22 27.57 -19.14
CA LEU A 234 38.80 28.65 -18.24
C LEU A 234 37.29 28.61 -17.98
N ALA A 235 36.46 28.37 -19.00
CA ALA A 235 35.00 28.30 -18.82
C ALA A 235 34.59 27.12 -17.94
N GLU A 236 35.23 25.95 -18.09
CA GLU A 236 35.01 24.79 -17.21
C GLU A 236 35.39 25.10 -15.77
N LEU A 237 36.55 25.74 -15.55
CA LEU A 237 37.00 26.17 -14.22
C LEU A 237 36.06 27.19 -13.59
N LEU A 238 35.57 28.17 -14.36
CA LEU A 238 34.62 29.18 -13.85
C LEU A 238 33.27 28.55 -13.50
N ALA A 239 32.79 27.57 -14.28
CA ALA A 239 31.59 26.81 -13.95
C ALA A 239 31.78 25.97 -12.68
N GLU A 240 32.94 25.32 -12.51
CA GLU A 240 33.29 24.58 -11.29
C GLU A 240 33.41 25.51 -10.07
N ASN A 241 34.03 26.69 -10.22
CA ASN A 241 34.10 27.71 -9.19
C ASN A 241 32.70 28.14 -8.74
N ALA A 242 31.80 28.44 -9.68
CA ALA A 242 30.43 28.85 -9.39
C ALA A 242 29.61 27.78 -8.64
N LEU A 243 29.97 26.50 -8.78
CA LEU A 243 29.33 25.37 -8.08
C LEU A 243 29.94 25.09 -6.71
N THR A 244 31.25 25.30 -6.52
CA THR A 244 31.98 24.84 -5.32
C THR A 244 32.50 25.93 -4.41
N VAL A 245 32.65 27.17 -4.88
CA VAL A 245 33.20 28.30 -4.12
C VAL A 245 32.10 29.33 -3.89
N PRO A 246 31.56 29.45 -2.66
CA PRO A 246 30.40 30.27 -2.38
C PRO A 246 30.62 31.78 -2.62
N ALA A 247 29.67 32.40 -3.32
CA ALA A 247 29.58 33.85 -3.54
C ALA A 247 28.18 34.38 -3.18
N TYR A 248 28.09 35.67 -2.85
CA TYR A 248 26.89 36.31 -2.28
C TYR A 248 26.60 37.69 -2.90
N GLY A 249 25.53 38.34 -2.45
CA GLY A 249 25.15 39.66 -2.92
C GLY A 249 24.77 39.65 -4.40
N ALA A 250 25.35 40.54 -5.19
CA ALA A 250 25.15 40.60 -6.64
C ALA A 250 25.77 39.39 -7.37
N ASP A 251 26.71 38.67 -6.74
CA ASP A 251 27.42 37.52 -7.30
C ASP A 251 26.92 36.17 -6.74
N LEU A 252 25.73 36.13 -6.13
CA LEU A 252 25.14 34.88 -5.62
C LEU A 252 25.24 33.76 -6.66
N ASN A 253 26.00 32.72 -6.33
CA ASN A 253 26.23 31.56 -7.19
C ASN A 253 25.69 30.27 -6.55
N MET A 254 25.77 29.15 -7.26
CA MET A 254 25.24 27.87 -6.77
C MET A 254 25.97 27.39 -5.51
N GLY A 255 27.28 27.62 -5.38
CA GLY A 255 28.02 27.35 -4.15
C GLY A 255 27.44 28.09 -2.93
N GLY A 256 27.04 29.36 -3.11
CA GLY A 256 26.36 30.17 -2.09
C GLY A 256 24.98 29.63 -1.72
N VAL A 257 24.21 29.18 -2.73
CA VAL A 257 22.91 28.52 -2.50
C VAL A 257 23.09 27.21 -1.71
N LEU A 258 24.04 26.37 -2.10
CA LEU A 258 24.31 25.08 -1.45
C LEU A 258 24.78 25.26 -0.01
N GLU A 259 25.59 26.28 0.28
CA GLU A 259 26.01 26.55 1.64
C GLU A 259 24.89 27.08 2.53
N LEU A 260 24.05 28.01 2.02
CA LEU A 260 22.89 28.50 2.76
C LEU A 260 21.89 27.38 3.05
N THR A 261 21.58 26.58 2.02
CA THR A 261 20.61 25.49 2.13
C THR A 261 21.15 24.34 3.00
N GLY A 262 22.41 23.95 2.83
CA GLY A 262 23.08 22.98 3.70
C GLY A 262 23.20 23.44 5.15
N THR A 263 23.39 24.74 5.39
CA THR A 263 23.39 25.32 6.75
C THR A 263 21.99 25.27 7.37
N SER A 264 20.93 25.49 6.58
CA SER A 264 19.55 25.27 7.03
C SER A 264 19.32 23.81 7.41
N VAL A 265 19.76 22.85 6.61
CA VAL A 265 19.64 21.40 6.92
C VAL A 265 20.39 21.03 8.20
N ARG A 266 21.64 21.47 8.38
CA ARG A 266 22.41 21.18 9.61
C ARG A 266 21.79 21.77 10.88
N ARG A 267 21.06 22.89 10.78
CA ARG A 267 20.39 23.52 11.92
C ARG A 267 19.02 22.91 12.23
N ALA A 268 18.23 22.63 11.21
CA ALA A 268 16.84 22.20 11.35
C ALA A 268 16.64 20.69 11.18
N GLY A 269 17.57 19.97 10.56
CA GLY A 269 17.55 18.51 10.45
C GLY A 269 17.77 17.81 11.79
N PRO A 270 17.64 16.47 11.84
CA PRO A 270 18.03 15.70 13.01
C PRO A 270 19.55 15.85 13.25
N PRO A 271 20.01 15.97 14.52
CA PRO A 271 21.43 16.11 14.82
C PRO A 271 22.20 14.84 14.42
N ASP A 272 23.39 15.03 13.85
CA ASP A 272 24.34 13.93 13.62
C ASP A 272 24.78 13.34 14.96
N ARG A 273 24.24 12.18 15.32
CA ARG A 273 24.67 11.42 16.50
C ARG A 273 25.84 10.54 16.12
N ALA A 274 27.05 11.10 16.22
CA ALA A 274 28.30 10.37 16.03
C ALA A 274 28.31 9.08 16.86
N GLY A 275 28.58 7.93 16.21
CA GLY A 275 28.69 6.62 16.85
C GLY A 275 27.48 5.68 16.70
N LEU A 276 26.35 6.14 16.16
CA LEU A 276 25.25 5.24 15.79
C LEU A 276 25.43 4.67 14.38
N PRO A 277 25.05 3.40 14.12
CA PRO A 277 25.06 2.84 12.77
C PRO A 277 24.15 3.63 11.82
N GLU A 278 24.58 3.77 10.55
CA GLU A 278 23.75 4.39 9.52
C GLU A 278 22.42 3.63 9.36
N PRO A 279 21.27 4.34 9.34
CA PRO A 279 19.97 3.73 9.10
C PRO A 279 19.95 2.88 7.82
N VAL A 280 19.13 1.83 7.81
CA VAL A 280 18.91 1.02 6.61
C VAL A 280 18.09 1.84 5.61
N GLU A 281 18.61 1.99 4.40
CA GLU A 281 17.91 2.67 3.32
C GLU A 281 16.75 1.83 2.80
N ARG A 282 15.57 2.44 2.70
CA ARG A 282 14.36 1.78 2.22
C ARG A 282 14.24 1.93 0.71
N ALA A 283 14.55 0.86 -0.03
CA ALA A 283 14.69 0.92 -1.49
C ALA A 283 13.43 1.43 -2.20
N ALA A 284 12.23 1.04 -1.73
CA ALA A 284 10.97 1.49 -2.30
C ALA A 284 10.77 3.01 -2.13
N VAL A 285 11.05 3.55 -0.94
CA VAL A 285 10.92 4.99 -0.65
C VAL A 285 11.99 5.79 -1.41
N ALA A 286 13.22 5.28 -1.48
CA ALA A 286 14.29 5.91 -2.25
C ALA A 286 13.97 5.98 -3.75
N ALA A 287 13.37 4.94 -4.32
CA ALA A 287 12.91 4.92 -5.70
C ALA A 287 11.81 5.97 -5.95
N GLU A 288 10.84 6.10 -5.04
CA GLU A 288 9.81 7.14 -5.10
C GLU A 288 10.38 8.55 -5.05
N PHE A 289 11.38 8.80 -4.18
CA PHE A 289 12.05 10.09 -4.15
C PHE A 289 12.79 10.39 -5.46
N GLY A 290 13.46 9.41 -6.07
CA GLY A 290 14.13 9.58 -7.36
C GLY A 290 13.12 9.92 -8.47
N ALA A 291 12.05 9.13 -8.58
CA ALA A 291 10.97 9.38 -9.53
C ALA A 291 10.33 10.75 -9.33
N PHE A 292 10.13 11.16 -8.08
CA PHE A 292 9.61 12.48 -7.75
C PHE A 292 10.56 13.60 -8.14
N THR A 293 11.88 13.46 -7.90
CA THR A 293 12.86 14.51 -8.24
C THR A 293 13.08 14.67 -9.74
N ASP A 294 12.86 13.60 -10.52
CA ASP A 294 13.02 13.61 -11.98
C ASP A 294 11.68 13.90 -12.69
N GLY A 295 10.55 13.70 -12.02
CA GLY A 295 9.20 13.88 -12.56
C GLY A 295 8.72 15.34 -12.63
N PRO A 296 7.49 15.56 -13.14
CA PRO A 296 6.88 16.89 -13.26
C PRO A 296 6.13 17.35 -12.00
N ALA A 297 5.85 16.44 -11.07
CA ALA A 297 5.11 16.75 -9.84
C ALA A 297 5.89 17.71 -8.92
N THR A 298 5.17 18.53 -8.16
CA THR A 298 5.76 19.53 -7.26
C THR A 298 5.60 19.19 -5.79
N VAL A 299 4.67 18.30 -5.43
CA VAL A 299 4.41 17.89 -4.04
C VAL A 299 4.44 16.37 -3.90
N LEU A 300 5.15 15.88 -2.87
CA LEU A 300 5.12 14.49 -2.43
C LEU A 300 4.78 14.42 -0.94
N GLY A 301 3.73 13.67 -0.60
CA GLY A 301 3.40 13.33 0.79
C GLY A 301 4.11 12.05 1.22
N LEU A 302 4.91 12.11 2.27
CA LEU A 302 5.54 10.97 2.93
C LEU A 302 4.79 10.70 4.25
N VAL A 303 3.88 9.73 4.23
CA VAL A 303 2.85 9.60 5.27
C VAL A 303 3.07 8.33 6.09
N GLY A 304 3.11 8.45 7.40
CA GLY A 304 3.37 7.30 8.28
C GLY A 304 3.03 7.58 9.74
N ALA A 305 2.85 6.51 10.52
CA ALA A 305 2.64 6.61 11.95
C ALA A 305 3.87 7.21 12.67
N PRO A 306 3.73 7.76 13.89
CA PRO A 306 4.86 8.09 14.75
C PRO A 306 5.82 6.88 14.87
N GLY A 307 7.13 7.12 14.82
CA GLY A 307 8.14 6.06 14.93
C GLY A 307 8.49 5.30 13.63
N SER A 308 7.72 5.49 12.55
CA SER A 308 7.93 4.84 11.24
C SER A 308 9.19 5.22 10.47
N GLY A 309 9.96 6.22 10.92
CA GLY A 309 11.19 6.66 10.28
C GLY A 309 11.05 7.77 9.24
N ARG A 310 9.92 8.48 9.15
CA ARG A 310 9.70 9.63 8.25
C ARG A 310 10.87 10.63 8.22
N THR A 311 11.24 11.17 9.38
CA THR A 311 12.39 12.11 9.53
C THR A 311 13.72 11.47 9.11
N THR A 312 13.88 10.15 9.29
CA THR A 312 15.08 9.42 8.87
C THR A 312 15.19 9.34 7.35
N GLU A 313 14.08 9.08 6.66
CA GLU A 313 14.02 9.08 5.19
C GLU A 313 14.27 10.48 4.60
N LEU A 314 13.72 11.53 5.23
CA LEU A 314 14.01 12.91 4.85
C LEU A 314 15.50 13.27 5.02
N ALA A 315 16.12 12.83 6.11
CA ALA A 315 17.55 13.05 6.35
C ALA A 315 18.43 12.33 5.32
N ALA A 316 18.08 11.09 4.96
CA ALA A 316 18.76 10.35 3.90
C ALA A 316 18.62 11.06 2.54
N LEU A 317 17.43 11.58 2.21
CA LEU A 317 17.20 12.36 1.00
C LEU A 317 18.03 13.65 0.97
N ALA A 318 18.05 14.41 2.08
CA ALA A 318 18.84 15.62 2.20
C ALA A 318 20.34 15.34 2.00
N ALA A 319 20.87 14.29 2.64
CA ALA A 319 22.28 13.90 2.52
C ALA A 319 22.67 13.47 1.09
N ARG A 320 21.81 12.71 0.37
CA ARG A 320 22.03 12.35 -1.05
C ARG A 320 22.05 13.59 -1.95
N ARG A 321 21.17 14.56 -1.68
CA ARG A 321 21.09 15.80 -2.45
C ARG A 321 22.26 16.73 -2.19
N GLU A 322 22.71 16.85 -0.94
CA GLU A 322 23.93 17.61 -0.61
C GLU A 322 25.16 17.02 -1.34
N LYS A 323 25.34 15.69 -1.30
CA LYS A 323 26.44 15.00 -2.01
C LYS A 323 26.40 15.18 -3.53
N SER A 324 25.22 15.34 -4.12
CA SER A 324 25.03 15.56 -5.56
C SER A 324 24.99 17.04 -5.96
N GLY A 325 25.16 17.96 -5.01
CA GLY A 325 25.15 19.41 -5.25
C GLY A 325 23.76 19.96 -5.58
N HIS A 326 22.71 19.41 -5.01
CA HIS A 326 21.34 19.88 -5.18
C HIS A 326 20.85 20.63 -3.93
N PRO A 327 20.29 21.83 -4.06
CA PRO A 327 19.88 22.63 -2.91
C PRO A 327 18.61 22.05 -2.26
N THR A 328 18.66 21.95 -0.93
CA THR A 328 17.58 21.42 -0.10
C THR A 328 17.43 22.26 1.17
N LEU A 329 16.20 22.72 1.46
CA LEU A 329 15.84 23.40 2.70
C LEU A 329 15.06 22.48 3.62
N TRP A 330 15.39 22.52 4.91
CA TRP A 330 14.66 21.78 5.93
C TRP A 330 13.82 22.74 6.76
N LEU A 331 12.52 22.47 6.81
CA LEU A 331 11.52 23.21 7.57
C LEU A 331 10.83 22.26 8.55
N ARG A 332 10.50 22.75 9.74
CA ARG A 332 9.70 22.01 10.71
C ARG A 332 8.33 22.64 10.87
N GLY A 333 7.30 21.82 11.05
CA GLY A 333 5.95 22.31 11.32
C GLY A 333 5.87 23.22 12.56
N SER A 334 6.69 22.94 13.58
CA SER A 334 6.81 23.75 14.79
C SER A 334 7.44 25.14 14.60
N GLU A 335 7.99 25.44 13.42
CA GLU A 335 8.54 26.76 13.07
C GLU A 335 7.58 27.62 12.23
N LEU A 336 6.40 27.06 11.90
CA LEU A 336 5.31 27.78 11.25
C LEU A 336 4.65 28.75 12.24
N ARG A 337 4.07 29.83 11.72
CA ARG A 337 3.44 30.90 12.51
C ARG A 337 1.97 31.10 12.11
N ASP A 338 1.18 31.67 13.01
CA ASP A 338 -0.25 31.92 12.82
C ASP A 338 -0.56 32.77 11.58
N ASP A 339 0.35 33.68 11.21
CA ASP A 339 0.23 34.63 10.12
C ASP A 339 0.82 34.15 8.78
N ASP A 340 1.40 32.95 8.73
CA ASP A 340 1.95 32.40 7.50
C ASP A 340 0.86 32.25 6.43
N THR A 341 1.17 32.74 5.22
CA THR A 341 0.27 32.65 4.06
C THR A 341 0.64 31.51 3.13
N SER A 342 1.89 31.03 3.20
CA SER A 342 2.39 29.87 2.46
C SER A 342 3.67 29.32 3.10
N VAL A 343 4.20 28.21 2.57
CA VAL A 343 5.52 27.68 2.96
C VAL A 343 6.67 28.67 2.71
N ALA A 344 6.49 29.67 1.83
CA ALA A 344 7.51 30.66 1.50
C ALA A 344 7.91 31.51 2.71
N ASP A 345 6.96 31.82 3.59
CA ASP A 345 7.19 32.63 4.79
C ASP A 345 8.14 31.90 5.77
N ALA A 346 7.93 30.59 5.94
CA ALA A 346 8.80 29.72 6.70
C ALA A 346 10.18 29.55 6.04
N ALA A 347 10.23 29.35 4.72
CA ALA A 347 11.46 29.26 3.95
C ALA A 347 12.32 30.53 4.06
N ARG A 348 11.69 31.71 4.00
CA ARG A 348 12.35 33.00 4.18
C ARG A 348 13.00 33.11 5.55
N ARG A 349 12.27 32.77 6.62
CA ARG A 349 12.82 32.78 7.99
C ARG A 349 13.94 31.76 8.19
N ALA A 350 13.83 30.57 7.60
CA ALA A 350 14.89 29.56 7.64
C ALA A 350 16.18 30.06 6.95
N LEU A 351 16.04 30.70 5.78
CA LEU A 351 17.16 31.29 5.06
C LEU A 351 17.77 32.48 5.77
N THR A 352 16.98 33.38 6.37
CA THR A 352 17.52 34.47 7.19
C THR A 352 18.39 33.94 8.33
N ARG A 353 17.95 32.88 9.03
CA ARG A 353 18.74 32.25 10.09
C ARG A 353 20.00 31.56 9.54
N ALA A 354 19.92 30.91 8.38
CA ALA A 354 21.08 30.30 7.74
C ALA A 354 22.09 31.36 7.30
N ALA A 355 21.62 32.45 6.69
CA ALA A 355 22.43 33.60 6.29
C ALA A 355 23.17 34.22 7.48
N SER A 356 22.50 34.41 8.63
CA SER A 356 23.16 34.90 9.85
C SER A 356 24.28 33.97 10.32
N ALA A 357 24.05 32.64 10.39
CA ALA A 357 25.12 31.71 10.79
C ALA A 357 26.30 31.69 9.80
N VAL A 358 25.99 31.78 8.51
CA VAL A 358 27.01 31.86 7.47
C VAL A 358 27.83 33.15 7.61
N ALA A 359 27.18 34.29 7.82
CA ALA A 359 27.86 35.57 8.04
C ALA A 359 28.74 35.54 9.31
N GLU A 360 28.25 34.97 10.41
CA GLU A 360 29.02 34.78 11.65
C GLU A 360 30.26 33.92 11.43
N SER A 361 30.15 32.82 10.69
CA SER A 361 31.29 31.94 10.37
C SER A 361 32.35 32.62 9.49
N ARG A 362 31.97 33.70 8.80
CA ARG A 362 32.80 34.45 7.83
C ARG A 362 33.34 35.78 8.34
N ALA A 363 32.99 36.19 9.56
CA ALA A 363 33.34 37.51 10.11
C ALA A 363 34.86 37.81 10.16
N SER A 364 35.72 36.79 10.00
CA SER A 364 37.18 36.93 9.89
C SER A 364 37.70 37.21 8.47
N SER A 365 36.87 37.08 7.42
CA SER A 365 37.35 36.89 6.04
C SER A 365 36.63 37.69 4.94
N GLY A 366 35.57 38.47 5.22
CA GLY A 366 34.82 39.19 4.18
C GLY A 366 33.73 40.15 4.67
N PRO A 367 32.99 40.82 3.76
CA PRO A 367 31.88 41.72 4.10
C PRO A 367 30.75 40.97 4.81
N ALA A 368 30.12 41.63 5.80
CA ALA A 368 29.15 41.01 6.71
C ALA A 368 27.74 40.83 6.11
N ASP A 369 27.42 41.54 5.02
CA ASP A 369 26.11 41.48 4.37
C ASP A 369 26.14 40.51 3.17
N LEU A 370 25.28 39.49 3.20
CA LEU A 370 25.15 38.49 2.13
C LEU A 370 24.18 38.95 1.01
N GLY A 371 23.56 40.11 1.17
CA GLY A 371 22.59 40.69 0.24
C GLY A 371 21.24 39.95 0.22
N ASP A 372 20.54 40.01 -0.92
CA ASP A 372 19.24 39.34 -1.08
C ASP A 372 19.40 37.81 -1.12
N THR A 373 19.03 37.16 -0.02
CA THR A 373 18.98 35.70 0.16
C THR A 373 17.54 35.17 0.21
N THR A 374 16.60 35.80 -0.50
CA THR A 374 15.20 35.38 -0.52
C THR A 374 15.02 34.02 -1.19
N PRO A 375 14.04 33.21 -0.75
CA PRO A 375 13.85 31.86 -1.30
C PRO A 375 13.49 31.90 -2.79
N GLU A 376 12.79 32.94 -3.27
CA GLU A 376 12.48 33.13 -4.70
C GLU A 376 13.74 33.30 -5.54
N ARG A 377 14.71 34.09 -5.06
CA ARG A 377 15.98 34.32 -5.75
C ARG A 377 16.83 33.05 -5.81
N LEU A 378 16.90 32.30 -4.70
CA LEU A 378 17.60 31.02 -4.65
C LEU A 378 16.95 29.98 -5.57
N ALA A 379 15.62 29.87 -5.54
CA ALA A 379 14.88 28.94 -6.39
C ALA A 379 15.05 29.27 -7.88
N SER A 380 14.96 30.54 -8.26
CA SER A 380 15.17 30.99 -9.64
C SER A 380 16.57 30.69 -10.17
N LEU A 381 17.61 31.00 -9.37
CA LEU A 381 18.99 30.67 -9.72
C LEU A 381 19.19 29.16 -9.87
N ALA A 382 18.65 28.37 -8.94
CA ALA A 382 18.79 26.92 -8.97
C ALA A 382 18.04 26.26 -10.12
N ALA A 383 16.83 26.73 -10.43
CA ALA A 383 16.04 26.30 -11.58
C ALA A 383 16.76 26.61 -12.91
N SER A 384 17.41 27.78 -13.03
CA SER A 384 18.18 28.15 -14.24
C SER A 384 19.35 27.21 -14.54
N LEU A 385 19.84 26.49 -13.53
CA LEU A 385 20.92 25.50 -13.63
C LEU A 385 20.40 24.05 -13.64
N GLY A 386 19.08 23.84 -13.77
CA GLY A 386 18.47 22.51 -13.80
C GLY A 386 18.48 21.79 -12.45
N ARG A 387 18.65 22.50 -11.34
CA ARG A 387 18.77 21.95 -9.97
C ARG A 387 17.69 22.56 -9.07
N PRO A 388 16.40 22.22 -9.25
CA PRO A 388 15.32 22.87 -8.51
C PRO A 388 15.49 22.75 -7.00
N LEU A 389 15.12 23.83 -6.29
CA LEU A 389 15.13 23.89 -4.83
C LEU A 389 14.10 22.91 -4.26
N LEU A 390 14.54 22.03 -3.34
CA LEU A 390 13.66 21.11 -2.63
C LEU A 390 13.42 21.58 -1.21
N LEU A 391 12.16 21.69 -0.79
CA LEU A 391 11.76 21.96 0.58
C LEU A 391 11.32 20.65 1.24
N LEU A 392 11.85 20.37 2.42
CA LEU A 392 11.43 19.27 3.27
C LEU A 392 10.65 19.87 4.44
N LEU A 393 9.35 19.59 4.53
CA LEU A 393 8.50 20.02 5.64
C LEU A 393 8.24 18.82 6.56
N ASP A 394 8.91 18.80 7.71
CA ASP A 394 8.84 17.72 8.69
C ASP A 394 7.85 18.05 9.82
N GLY A 395 6.86 17.19 10.01
CA GLY A 395 5.86 17.28 11.07
C GLY A 395 4.96 18.52 11.03
N PRO A 396 4.34 18.90 9.89
CA PRO A 396 3.43 20.05 9.80
C PRO A 396 2.22 19.96 10.75
N GLU A 397 1.83 18.77 11.22
CA GLU A 397 0.84 18.57 12.27
C GLU A 397 1.15 19.31 13.59
N GLN A 398 2.39 19.76 13.74
CA GLN A 398 2.86 20.55 14.88
C GLN A 398 2.59 22.06 14.73
N MET A 399 1.99 22.49 13.62
CA MET A 399 1.72 23.89 13.34
C MET A 399 0.75 24.52 14.35
N PRO A 400 0.79 25.86 14.50
CA PRO A 400 -0.13 26.54 15.39
C PRO A 400 -1.61 26.33 15.02
N PRO A 401 -2.53 26.25 16.00
CA PRO A 401 -3.95 26.00 15.73
C PRO A 401 -4.63 27.07 14.87
N ALA A 402 -4.16 28.32 14.90
CA ALA A 402 -4.73 29.38 14.06
C ALA A 402 -4.40 29.17 12.58
N LEU A 403 -3.19 28.68 12.27
CA LEU A 403 -2.80 28.31 10.91
C LEU A 403 -3.54 27.06 10.45
N ALA A 404 -3.67 26.04 11.31
CA ALA A 404 -4.40 24.81 11.01
C ALA A 404 -5.85 25.06 10.57
N ARG A 405 -6.54 26.05 11.17
CA ARG A 405 -7.90 26.47 10.77
C ARG A 405 -7.97 27.10 9.37
N ARG A 406 -6.86 27.59 8.85
CA ARG A 406 -6.73 28.21 7.52
C ARG A 406 -5.84 27.36 6.60
N SER A 407 -5.76 26.05 6.86
CA SER A 407 -4.90 25.12 6.12
C SER A 407 -5.16 25.16 4.61
N ALA A 408 -6.42 25.26 4.18
CA ALA A 408 -6.78 25.36 2.76
C ALA A 408 -6.16 26.59 2.09
N ASP A 409 -6.32 27.78 2.67
CA ASP A 409 -5.73 29.02 2.15
C ASP A 409 -4.20 28.95 2.10
N TRP A 410 -3.60 28.36 3.13
CA TRP A 410 -2.15 28.18 3.23
C TRP A 410 -1.61 27.16 2.21
N THR A 411 -2.35 26.07 1.96
CA THR A 411 -2.06 25.07 0.92
C THR A 411 -2.13 25.73 -0.47
N ASP A 412 -3.18 26.50 -0.76
CA ASP A 412 -3.33 27.22 -2.02
C ASP A 412 -2.20 28.24 -2.25
N GLY A 413 -1.84 28.98 -1.19
CA GLY A 413 -0.67 29.87 -1.19
C GLY A 413 0.62 29.14 -1.49
N THR A 414 0.81 27.98 -0.87
CA THR A 414 1.98 27.12 -1.08
C THR A 414 2.05 26.59 -2.51
N VAL A 415 0.94 26.06 -3.05
CA VAL A 415 0.89 25.54 -4.43
C VAL A 415 1.19 26.64 -5.45
N ARG A 416 0.65 27.85 -5.26
CA ARG A 416 0.92 29.00 -6.12
C ARG A 416 2.41 29.35 -6.13
N TRP A 417 3.01 29.46 -4.94
CA TRP A 417 4.43 29.79 -4.80
C TRP A 417 5.36 28.73 -5.40
N LEU A 418 5.04 27.44 -5.23
CA LEU A 418 5.80 26.33 -5.84
C LEU A 418 5.76 26.41 -7.38
N ARG A 419 4.59 26.72 -7.97
CA ARG A 419 4.43 26.90 -9.42
C ARG A 419 5.21 28.11 -9.96
N GLU A 420 5.20 29.22 -9.24
CA GLU A 420 5.91 30.45 -9.64
C GLU A 420 7.43 30.33 -9.56
N THR A 421 7.95 29.60 -8.57
CA THR A 421 9.40 29.47 -8.32
C THR A 421 10.03 28.22 -8.95
N GLY A 422 9.23 27.23 -9.34
CA GLY A 422 9.72 25.92 -9.78
C GLY A 422 10.33 25.08 -8.65
N ALA A 423 10.10 25.45 -7.40
CA ALA A 423 10.52 24.68 -6.23
C ALA A 423 9.63 23.44 -6.03
N ARG A 424 10.15 22.44 -5.31
CA ARG A 424 9.45 21.19 -4.98
C ARG A 424 9.33 21.04 -3.48
N LEU A 425 8.29 20.35 -3.02
CA LEU A 425 7.97 20.16 -1.60
C LEU A 425 7.77 18.68 -1.29
N VAL A 426 8.48 18.18 -0.28
CA VAL A 426 8.18 16.90 0.37
C VAL A 426 7.59 17.20 1.75
N VAL A 427 6.41 16.67 2.03
CA VAL A 427 5.72 16.82 3.32
C VAL A 427 5.76 15.50 4.06
N ALA A 428 6.49 15.44 5.17
CA ALA A 428 6.49 14.27 6.05
C ALA A 428 5.56 14.49 7.22
N CYS A 429 4.45 13.76 7.26
CA CYS A 429 3.36 14.02 8.20
C CYS A 429 2.62 12.72 8.58
N ARG A 430 1.74 12.82 9.58
CA ARG A 430 0.83 11.71 9.88
C ARG A 430 -0.29 11.63 8.84
N ALA A 431 -0.95 10.48 8.78
CA ALA A 431 -2.10 10.26 7.90
C ALA A 431 -3.23 11.25 8.18
N GLU A 432 -3.50 11.53 9.46
CA GLU A 432 -4.55 12.46 9.88
C GLU A 432 -4.31 13.87 9.34
N TYR A 433 -3.06 14.32 9.32
CA TYR A 433 -2.75 15.63 8.75
C TYR A 433 -2.88 15.62 7.22
N TRP A 434 -2.32 14.61 6.55
CA TRP A 434 -2.32 14.53 5.09
C TRP A 434 -3.73 14.59 4.49
N GLU A 435 -4.65 13.82 5.06
CA GLU A 435 -6.07 13.77 4.65
C GLU A 435 -6.76 15.14 4.70
N GLY A 436 -6.35 16.03 5.61
CA GLY A 436 -6.90 17.38 5.78
C GLY A 436 -6.23 18.49 4.97
N THR A 437 -5.14 18.21 4.24
CA THR A 437 -4.35 19.27 3.56
C THR A 437 -4.99 19.82 2.29
N GLY A 438 -5.70 18.98 1.53
CA GLY A 438 -6.41 19.38 0.31
C GLY A 438 -5.52 19.72 -0.90
N PHE A 439 -4.30 19.17 -1.02
CA PHE A 439 -3.46 19.41 -2.20
C PHE A 439 -4.15 18.95 -3.52
N PRO A 440 -4.16 19.77 -4.59
CA PRO A 440 -4.74 19.39 -5.87
C PRO A 440 -4.05 18.17 -6.50
N ALA A 441 -4.81 17.27 -7.14
CA ALA A 441 -4.25 16.06 -7.74
C ALA A 441 -3.18 16.34 -8.81
N GLU A 442 -3.26 17.48 -9.53
CA GLU A 442 -2.29 17.80 -10.60
C GLU A 442 -0.87 18.11 -10.10
N VAL A 443 -0.71 18.42 -8.81
CA VAL A 443 0.61 18.74 -8.23
C VAL A 443 1.24 17.55 -7.50
N LEU A 444 0.45 16.50 -7.25
CA LEU A 444 0.86 15.34 -6.47
C LEU A 444 1.66 14.35 -7.31
N HIS A 445 2.73 13.82 -6.71
CA HIS A 445 3.54 12.74 -7.28
C HIS A 445 2.74 11.47 -7.55
N ARG A 446 1.83 11.14 -6.62
CA ARG A 446 0.84 10.07 -6.74
C ARG A 446 -0.54 10.69 -6.63
N PRO A 447 -1.19 11.08 -7.74
CA PRO A 447 -2.62 11.38 -7.69
C PRO A 447 -3.31 10.08 -7.26
N GLY A 448 -4.13 10.12 -6.21
CA GLY A 448 -4.79 8.90 -5.73
C GLY A 448 -5.59 8.26 -6.86
N ASP A 449 -5.28 7.00 -7.18
CA ASP A 449 -6.07 6.23 -8.13
C ASP A 449 -7.36 5.77 -7.44
N ALA A 450 -8.44 5.63 -8.20
CA ALA A 450 -9.71 5.10 -7.70
C ALA A 450 -9.58 3.69 -7.09
N GLU A 451 -8.45 3.00 -7.33
CA GLU A 451 -8.05 1.75 -6.70
C GLU A 451 -7.19 1.99 -5.45
N SER A 452 -7.83 2.38 -4.34
CA SER A 452 -7.41 2.15 -2.94
C SER A 452 -6.04 2.65 -2.44
N ASP A 453 -5.15 3.19 -3.27
CA ASP A 453 -3.87 3.71 -2.82
C ASP A 453 -3.99 5.19 -2.44
N PRO A 454 -3.58 5.58 -1.22
CA PRO A 454 -3.65 6.97 -0.80
C PRO A 454 -2.76 7.81 -1.71
N ALA A 455 -3.13 9.07 -1.93
CA ALA A 455 -2.40 10.03 -2.76
C ALA A 455 -1.06 10.48 -2.12
N CYS A 456 -0.26 9.51 -1.64
CA CYS A 456 0.98 9.69 -0.92
C CYS A 456 1.89 8.45 -1.04
N VAL A 457 3.10 8.57 -0.50
CA VAL A 457 4.02 7.46 -0.29
C VAL A 457 3.86 6.99 1.16
N PRO A 458 3.23 5.84 1.42
CA PRO A 458 3.07 5.32 2.78
C PRO A 458 4.39 4.80 3.34
N VAL A 459 4.64 5.08 4.62
CA VAL A 459 5.83 4.67 5.37
C VAL A 459 5.37 3.99 6.66
N GLY A 460 5.55 2.67 6.72
CA GLY A 460 5.24 1.85 7.90
C GLY A 460 6.48 1.17 8.45
N ASP A 461 6.28 0.03 9.11
CA ASP A 461 7.37 -0.85 9.56
C ASP A 461 8.32 -1.24 8.42
N LEU A 462 9.54 -1.65 8.80
CA LEU A 462 10.50 -2.20 7.86
C LEU A 462 9.97 -3.52 7.28
N THR A 463 10.30 -3.80 6.03
CA THR A 463 10.12 -5.14 5.48
C THR A 463 10.97 -6.14 6.27
N GLU A 464 10.65 -7.43 6.18
CA GLU A 464 11.37 -8.48 6.92
C GLU A 464 12.89 -8.47 6.63
N ASP A 465 13.29 -8.22 5.38
CA ASP A 465 14.69 -8.15 4.98
C ASP A 465 15.38 -6.87 5.48
N GLU A 466 14.71 -5.72 5.39
CA GLU A 466 15.20 -4.44 5.94
C GLU A 466 15.35 -4.51 7.47
N ALA A 467 14.39 -5.13 8.17
CA ALA A 467 14.41 -5.32 9.61
C ALA A 467 15.56 -6.24 10.06
N ARG A 468 15.84 -7.30 9.29
CA ARG A 468 16.99 -8.20 9.53
C ARG A 468 18.32 -7.47 9.35
N GLU A 469 18.45 -6.66 8.31
CA GLU A 469 19.63 -5.82 8.10
C GLU A 469 19.80 -4.78 9.22
N ALA A 470 18.72 -4.11 9.63
CA ALA A 470 18.74 -3.12 10.70
C ALA A 470 19.18 -3.74 12.03
N ARG A 471 18.61 -4.89 12.39
CA ARG A 471 18.99 -5.65 13.59
C ARG A 471 20.46 -6.08 13.55
N ARG A 472 20.96 -6.54 12.40
CA ARG A 472 22.38 -6.86 12.20
C ARG A 472 23.29 -5.65 12.44
N ARG A 473 22.97 -4.49 11.84
CA ARG A 473 23.76 -3.25 12.04
C ARG A 473 23.73 -2.75 13.48
N HIS A 474 22.61 -2.94 14.16
CA HIS A 474 22.41 -2.55 15.56
C HIS A 474 22.87 -3.59 16.59
N GLY A 475 23.32 -4.79 16.19
CA GLY A 475 23.72 -5.85 17.11
C GLY A 475 22.56 -6.39 17.97
N ILE A 476 21.35 -6.44 17.41
CA ILE A 476 20.12 -6.92 18.06
C ILE A 476 19.87 -8.39 17.67
N PRO A 477 19.77 -9.33 18.62
CA PRO A 477 19.41 -10.72 18.35
C PRO A 477 18.00 -10.88 17.75
N GLU A 478 17.79 -11.92 16.94
CA GLU A 478 16.51 -12.18 16.25
C GLU A 478 15.32 -12.31 17.22
N ASN A 479 15.53 -12.89 18.39
CA ASN A 479 14.54 -13.16 19.42
C ASN A 479 14.53 -12.12 20.56
N ALA A 480 15.14 -10.94 20.36
CA ALA A 480 15.17 -9.91 21.40
C ALA A 480 13.81 -9.22 21.59
N LEU A 481 13.05 -9.06 20.51
CA LEU A 481 11.75 -8.38 20.49
C LEU A 481 10.63 -9.37 20.17
N VAL A 482 9.42 -9.06 20.64
CA VAL A 482 8.19 -9.70 20.12
C VAL A 482 8.06 -9.44 18.61
N GLU A 483 7.51 -10.41 17.87
CA GLU A 483 7.45 -10.36 16.39
C GLU A 483 6.77 -9.08 15.88
N ALA A 484 5.73 -8.61 16.58
CA ALA A 484 4.99 -7.40 16.24
C ALA A 484 5.82 -6.11 16.26
N ASP A 485 6.89 -6.05 17.06
CA ASP A 485 7.73 -4.86 17.23
C ASP A 485 9.14 -5.04 16.63
N ALA A 486 9.49 -6.25 16.20
CA ALA A 486 10.80 -6.59 15.65
C ALA A 486 11.15 -5.87 14.33
N ARG A 487 10.16 -5.25 13.68
CA ARG A 487 10.30 -4.49 12.43
C ARG A 487 10.13 -2.98 12.62
N HIS A 488 9.84 -2.52 13.83
CA HIS A 488 9.50 -1.14 14.11
C HIS A 488 10.76 -0.24 14.21
N PRO A 489 10.96 0.76 13.32
CA PRO A 489 12.23 1.49 13.20
C PRO A 489 12.70 2.20 14.47
N LEU A 490 11.81 2.94 15.15
CA LEU A 490 12.18 3.64 16.39
C LEU A 490 12.52 2.65 17.50
N THR A 491 11.76 1.56 17.64
CA THR A 491 12.00 0.54 18.67
C THR A 491 13.37 -0.08 18.51
N LEU A 492 13.74 -0.47 17.29
CA LEU A 492 15.06 -1.01 16.98
C LEU A 492 16.17 -0.01 17.32
N ARG A 493 16.00 1.27 16.98
CA ARG A 493 16.98 2.31 17.30
C ARG A 493 17.14 2.51 18.81
N LEU A 494 16.04 2.65 19.55
CA LEU A 494 16.10 2.88 21.01
C LEU A 494 16.69 1.65 21.72
N LEU A 495 16.34 0.44 21.30
CA LEU A 495 16.93 -0.79 21.82
C LEU A 495 18.44 -0.86 21.55
N ALA A 496 18.90 -0.41 20.38
CA ALA A 496 20.33 -0.31 20.07
C ALA A 496 21.06 0.65 21.02
N GLU A 497 20.46 1.83 21.28
CA GLU A 497 21.01 2.81 22.23
C GLU A 497 21.09 2.27 23.66
N ILE A 498 20.06 1.52 24.09
CA ILE A 498 20.04 0.84 25.40
C ILE A 498 21.16 -0.21 25.49
N ARG A 499 21.28 -1.06 24.47
CA ARG A 499 22.28 -2.14 24.45
C ARG A 499 23.71 -1.59 24.45
N ALA A 500 23.98 -0.55 23.65
CA ALA A 500 25.28 0.11 23.62
C ALA A 500 25.68 0.65 25.00
N ALA A 501 24.74 1.27 25.73
CA ALA A 501 24.98 1.78 27.08
C ALA A 501 25.26 0.68 28.12
N VAL A 502 24.67 -0.51 27.95
CA VAL A 502 24.92 -1.67 28.82
C VAL A 502 26.29 -2.28 28.54
N THR A 503 26.72 -2.38 27.27
CA THR A 503 28.03 -2.95 26.89
C THR A 503 29.22 -2.05 27.25
N ASP A 504 29.05 -0.73 27.27
CA ASP A 504 30.10 0.23 27.63
C ASP A 504 30.29 0.37 29.16
N SER A 505 29.47 -0.31 29.98
CA SER A 505 29.71 -0.38 31.42
C SER A 505 30.85 -1.37 31.70
N PRO A 506 31.99 -0.96 32.31
CA PRO A 506 33.08 -1.87 32.60
C PRO A 506 32.59 -2.97 33.55
N ALA A 507 32.62 -4.20 33.06
CA ALA A 507 32.29 -5.39 33.83
C ALA A 507 33.07 -5.37 35.15
N VAL A 508 32.35 -5.33 36.27
CA VAL A 508 32.91 -5.69 37.57
C VAL A 508 33.31 -7.16 37.45
N THR A 509 34.60 -7.40 37.27
CA THR A 509 35.21 -8.73 37.31
C THR A 509 34.85 -9.40 38.63
N HIS A 510 33.93 -10.37 38.58
CA HIS A 510 33.68 -11.30 39.67
C HIS A 510 34.90 -12.21 39.84
N SER A 511 35.56 -12.09 40.99
CA SER A 511 36.48 -13.11 41.51
C SER A 511 35.63 -14.24 42.11
N PRO A 512 35.97 -15.53 41.92
CA PRO A 512 35.17 -16.64 42.42
C PRO A 512 35.65 -17.05 43.81
N ALA A 513 34.77 -16.99 44.82
CA ALA A 513 34.86 -17.88 45.98
C ALA A 513 33.58 -17.84 46.85
N VAL A 514 33.09 -19.05 47.10
CA VAL A 514 32.53 -19.60 48.35
C VAL A 514 31.14 -20.23 48.14
N THR A 515 31.21 -21.53 47.90
CA THR A 515 30.24 -22.56 48.29
C THR A 515 29.95 -22.52 49.80
N ASP A 516 28.68 -22.47 50.19
CA ASP A 516 28.06 -23.53 50.99
C ASP A 516 26.52 -23.34 51.13
N LEU A 517 25.84 -24.50 51.04
CA LEU A 517 24.40 -24.81 51.12
C LEU A 517 23.82 -24.62 52.55
N PRO A 518 22.53 -24.94 52.90
CA PRO A 518 21.47 -25.62 52.12
C PRO A 518 20.03 -25.04 52.20
N ALA A 519 19.17 -25.67 51.39
CA ALA A 519 17.72 -25.59 51.27
C ALA A 519 16.91 -25.97 52.53
N VAL A 520 15.68 -25.44 52.64
CA VAL A 520 14.52 -26.10 53.26
C VAL A 520 13.23 -25.75 52.48
N SER A 521 12.40 -26.78 52.34
CA SER A 521 11.22 -26.97 51.52
C SER A 521 9.90 -26.38 52.06
N GLU A 522 8.90 -26.36 51.16
CA GLU A 522 7.47 -26.68 51.36
C GLU A 522 6.50 -25.66 52.04
N SER A 523 5.64 -25.03 51.21
CA SER A 523 4.15 -25.06 51.14
C SER A 523 3.26 -24.90 52.40
N PRO A 524 1.91 -24.67 52.31
CA PRO A 524 1.02 -24.33 51.18
C PRO A 524 -0.03 -23.21 51.47
N ALA A 525 -0.91 -23.00 50.48
CA ALA A 525 -2.09 -22.14 50.39
C ALA A 525 -3.18 -22.30 51.48
N VAL A 526 -3.97 -21.24 51.68
CA VAL A 526 -5.39 -21.30 52.11
C VAL A 526 -6.18 -20.15 51.47
N SER A 527 -7.31 -20.49 50.85
CA SER A 527 -8.41 -19.63 50.45
C SER A 527 -9.36 -19.34 51.61
N ASP A 528 -9.90 -18.13 51.72
CA ASP A 528 -11.34 -17.95 51.97
C ASP A 528 -11.77 -16.48 51.83
N ALA A 529 -12.89 -16.27 51.15
CA ALA A 529 -13.72 -15.07 51.24
C ALA A 529 -14.81 -15.30 52.31
N PRO A 530 -15.47 -14.23 52.82
CA PRO A 530 -16.80 -13.95 52.26
C PRO A 530 -17.18 -12.46 52.17
N GLU A 531 -18.26 -12.23 51.43
CA GLU A 531 -18.96 -10.96 51.14
C GLU A 531 -19.67 -10.33 52.36
N GLY A 532 -19.95 -9.01 52.31
CA GLY A 532 -21.06 -8.42 53.08
C GLY A 532 -21.00 -6.92 53.42
N ALA A 533 -21.30 -6.07 52.44
CA ALA A 533 -22.01 -4.76 52.50
C ALA A 533 -21.82 -3.74 53.66
N GLY A 534 -21.49 -2.49 53.30
CA GLY A 534 -21.90 -1.32 54.10
C GLY A 534 -21.16 0.01 53.89
N ARG A 535 -21.76 0.89 53.06
CA ARG A 535 -21.69 2.37 53.08
C ARG A 535 -20.36 3.11 52.78
N LEU A 536 -20.40 3.74 51.59
CA LEU A 536 -20.20 5.18 51.33
C LEU A 536 -19.34 5.96 52.34
N GLN A 537 -18.08 6.18 51.98
CA GLN A 537 -17.33 7.40 52.27
C GLN A 537 -16.30 7.60 51.15
N HIS A 538 -16.38 8.77 50.49
CA HIS A 538 -15.33 9.32 49.64
C HIS A 538 -13.98 9.30 50.38
N PRO A 539 -12.89 9.01 49.67
CA PRO A 539 -11.65 9.72 49.94
C PRO A 539 -11.07 10.37 48.68
N ASP A 540 -10.48 11.53 48.93
CA ASP A 540 -9.69 12.36 48.03
C ASP A 540 -8.75 11.55 47.12
N VAL A 541 -8.82 11.85 45.82
CA VAL A 541 -7.82 11.45 44.83
C VAL A 541 -6.68 12.47 44.91
N SER A 542 -5.73 12.23 45.80
CA SER A 542 -4.49 13.00 45.88
C SER A 542 -3.35 12.21 46.53
N ASP A 543 -3.06 10.99 46.05
CA ASP A 543 -1.71 10.41 46.13
C ASP A 543 -1.64 9.05 45.39
N ALA A 544 -1.66 9.07 44.06
CA ALA A 544 -1.13 7.95 43.27
C ALA A 544 0.36 8.20 43.05
N SER A 545 1.15 7.98 44.09
CA SER A 545 2.61 8.03 44.01
C SER A 545 3.09 6.89 43.11
N TYR A 546 3.52 7.25 41.90
CA TYR A 546 4.36 6.41 41.05
C TYR A 546 5.59 6.00 41.85
N ALA A 547 5.66 4.73 42.27
CA ALA A 547 6.88 4.17 42.80
C ALA A 547 7.82 3.92 41.61
N PRO A 548 8.93 4.67 41.44
CA PRO A 548 9.86 4.38 40.37
C PRO A 548 10.43 2.99 40.62
N GLY A 549 10.23 2.09 39.66
CA GLY A 549 10.87 0.78 39.61
C GLY A 549 12.37 0.90 39.36
N LEU A 550 13.11 1.56 40.26
CA LEU A 550 14.57 1.53 40.30
C LEU A 550 15.02 0.19 40.89
N ALA A 551 14.68 -0.89 40.20
CA ALA A 551 15.22 -2.21 40.47
C ALA A 551 15.34 -2.97 39.16
N VAL A 552 16.60 -3.16 38.76
CA VAL A 552 17.05 -4.19 37.82
C VAL A 552 16.77 -3.85 36.36
N VAL A 553 17.80 -3.38 35.64
CA VAL A 553 17.95 -3.72 34.21
C VAL A 553 17.62 -5.22 34.14
N PRO A 554 16.56 -5.65 33.43
CA PRO A 554 16.16 -7.05 33.43
C PRO A 554 17.43 -7.88 33.23
N HIS A 555 17.73 -8.79 34.16
CA HIS A 555 18.95 -9.61 34.08
C HIS A 555 19.01 -10.44 32.77
N GLY A 556 17.96 -10.42 31.95
CA GLY A 556 17.94 -10.92 30.57
C GLY A 556 18.66 -10.07 29.52
N LEU A 557 19.08 -8.83 29.79
CA LEU A 557 19.78 -7.97 28.80
C LEU A 557 21.31 -8.01 28.91
N ALA A 558 21.88 -8.70 29.91
CA ALA A 558 23.27 -8.52 30.32
C ALA A 558 24.22 -9.74 30.13
N ALA A 559 23.80 -10.86 29.52
CA ALA A 559 24.71 -12.00 29.34
C ALA A 559 24.59 -12.67 27.95
N PRO A 560 25.71 -12.95 27.25
CA PRO A 560 25.70 -13.80 26.08
C PRO A 560 25.56 -15.26 26.54
N GLY A 561 24.35 -15.81 26.56
CA GLY A 561 24.17 -17.27 26.71
C GLY A 561 22.95 -17.82 27.46
N GLY A 562 22.00 -17.00 27.93
CA GLY A 562 20.73 -17.50 28.52
C GLY A 562 19.52 -17.25 27.59
N PRO A 563 18.41 -18.01 27.72
CA PRO A 563 17.17 -17.71 26.98
C PRO A 563 16.64 -16.35 27.45
N THR A 564 16.89 -15.32 26.65
CA THR A 564 16.47 -13.94 26.90
C THR A 564 14.95 -13.85 26.78
N ALA A 565 14.27 -13.33 27.81
CA ALA A 565 12.86 -12.96 27.70
C ALA A 565 12.71 -11.94 26.56
N THR A 566 11.77 -12.19 25.64
CA THR A 566 11.41 -11.26 24.56
C THR A 566 10.80 -10.00 25.17
N VAL A 567 11.34 -8.83 24.85
CA VAL A 567 10.77 -7.54 25.32
C VAL A 567 9.80 -6.98 24.28
N ASP A 568 8.83 -6.21 24.73
CA ASP A 568 7.93 -5.46 23.84
C ASP A 568 8.36 -3.99 23.69
N ARG A 569 7.64 -3.24 22.86
CA ARG A 569 7.92 -1.82 22.64
C ARG A 569 7.73 -0.94 23.89
N ASP A 570 6.81 -1.28 24.78
CA ASP A 570 6.59 -0.51 26.02
C ASP A 570 7.78 -0.68 26.97
N ASP A 571 8.30 -1.91 27.08
CA ASP A 571 9.53 -2.21 27.83
C ASP A 571 10.71 -1.40 27.30
N VAL A 572 10.83 -1.28 25.97
CA VAL A 572 11.89 -0.48 25.33
C VAL A 572 11.73 1.01 25.65
N PHE A 573 10.52 1.56 25.64
CA PHE A 573 10.29 2.97 26.00
C PHE A 573 10.60 3.25 27.48
N ALA A 574 10.18 2.36 28.39
CA ALA A 574 10.50 2.47 29.80
C ALA A 574 12.03 2.42 30.03
N ALA A 575 12.72 1.44 29.45
CA ALA A 575 14.17 1.29 29.56
C ALA A 575 14.93 2.47 28.94
N TYR A 576 14.44 3.04 27.83
CA TYR A 576 15.04 4.24 27.22
C TYR A 576 14.87 5.48 28.10
N LEU A 577 13.68 5.66 28.70
CA LEU A 577 13.44 6.76 29.64
C LEU A 577 14.38 6.68 30.86
N ASP A 578 14.58 5.48 31.40
CA ASP A 578 15.53 5.24 32.50
C ASP A 578 16.97 5.54 32.09
N LEU A 579 17.39 5.10 30.89
CA LEU A 579 18.72 5.37 30.34
C LEU A 579 18.96 6.88 30.19
N VAL A 580 18.04 7.59 29.55
CA VAL A 580 18.17 9.04 29.32
C VAL A 580 18.16 9.79 30.65
N SER A 581 17.27 9.41 31.58
CA SER A 581 17.23 9.99 32.92
C SER A 581 18.55 9.77 33.68
N LEU A 582 19.18 8.61 33.52
CA LEU A 582 20.49 8.32 34.08
C LEU A 582 21.61 9.17 33.45
N ARG A 583 21.62 9.35 32.12
CA ARG A 583 22.61 10.19 31.42
C ARG A 583 22.48 11.67 31.81
N ILE A 584 21.26 12.19 31.88
CA ILE A 584 20.98 13.54 32.40
C ILE A 584 21.50 13.67 33.83
N ALA A 585 21.20 12.70 34.70
CA ALA A 585 21.68 12.70 36.08
C ALA A 585 23.21 12.63 36.18
N GLN A 586 23.89 11.89 35.31
CA GLN A 586 25.35 11.85 35.24
C GLN A 586 25.94 13.21 34.82
N ARG A 587 25.32 13.90 33.86
CA ARG A 587 25.73 15.25 33.44
C ARG A 587 25.54 16.27 34.57
N LEU A 588 24.43 16.20 35.30
CA LEU A 588 24.19 17.05 36.47
C LEU A 588 25.15 16.72 37.64
N ALA A 589 25.55 15.46 37.79
CA ALA A 589 26.49 15.01 38.81
C ALA A 589 27.95 15.40 38.52
N ALA A 590 28.32 15.65 37.25
CA ALA A 590 29.68 15.94 36.83
C ALA A 590 30.30 17.17 37.52
N GLY A 591 29.47 18.16 37.91
CA GLY A 591 29.90 19.35 38.66
C GLY A 591 29.78 19.26 40.19
N SER A 592 29.10 18.23 40.72
CA SER A 592 28.73 18.13 42.15
C SER A 592 29.35 16.93 42.87
N GLY A 593 30.12 16.08 42.18
CA GLY A 593 30.87 14.97 42.77
C GLY A 593 30.01 13.79 43.26
N LEU A 594 28.72 13.77 42.93
CA LEU A 594 27.80 12.69 43.29
C LEU A 594 28.15 11.39 42.56
N ARG A 595 28.16 10.25 43.27
CA ARG A 595 28.48 8.92 42.71
C ARG A 595 27.49 7.86 43.18
N GLY A 596 27.38 6.77 42.41
CA GLY A 596 26.63 5.58 42.80
C GLY A 596 25.14 5.84 43.04
N THR A 597 24.65 5.53 44.24
CA THR A 597 23.22 5.60 44.62
C THR A 597 22.66 7.02 44.56
N ALA A 598 23.48 8.05 44.77
CA ALA A 598 23.04 9.45 44.66
C ALA A 598 22.66 9.82 43.22
N VAL A 599 23.40 9.32 42.23
CA VAL A 599 23.11 9.52 40.80
C VAL A 599 21.82 8.79 40.41
N ARG A 600 21.58 7.59 40.95
CA ARG A 600 20.32 6.86 40.71
C ARG A 600 19.10 7.59 41.30
N ARG A 601 19.22 8.15 42.51
CA ARG A 601 18.16 9.00 43.09
C ARG A 601 17.92 10.25 42.26
N LEU A 602 18.98 10.87 41.74
CA LEU A 602 18.85 12.01 40.83
C LEU A 602 18.17 11.61 39.52
N ALA A 603 18.50 10.45 38.95
CA ALA A 603 17.82 9.91 37.77
C ALA A 603 16.31 9.72 38.02
N ALA A 604 15.91 9.21 39.19
CA ALA A 604 14.50 9.13 39.58
C ALA A 604 13.80 10.50 39.59
N LYS A 605 14.48 11.53 40.09
CA LYS A 605 13.97 12.91 40.09
C LYS A 605 13.85 13.46 38.67
N VAL A 606 14.84 13.19 37.82
CA VAL A 606 14.80 13.55 36.39
C VAL A 606 13.59 12.89 35.73
N ALA A 607 13.42 11.57 35.87
CA ALA A 607 12.27 10.85 35.35
C ALA A 607 10.95 11.48 35.85
N GLY A 608 10.85 11.80 37.14
CA GLY A 608 9.69 12.50 37.71
C GLY A 608 9.41 13.87 37.06
N GLN A 609 10.45 14.66 36.76
CA GLN A 609 10.29 15.92 36.00
C GLN A 609 9.91 15.68 34.54
N VAL A 610 10.38 14.61 33.91
CA VAL A 610 9.96 14.24 32.55
C VAL A 610 8.48 13.87 32.49
N HIS A 611 7.97 13.13 33.48
CA HIS A 611 6.52 12.88 33.60
C HIS A 611 5.73 14.17 33.86
N GLU A 612 6.27 15.13 34.62
CA GLU A 612 5.63 16.44 34.81
C GLU A 612 5.62 17.28 33.52
N ALA A 613 6.71 17.25 32.74
CA ALA A 613 6.75 17.83 31.41
C ALA A 613 5.67 17.21 30.50
N ALA A 614 5.54 15.88 30.48
CA ALA A 614 4.48 15.21 29.70
C ALA A 614 3.07 15.65 30.13
N ARG A 615 2.79 15.77 31.44
CA ARG A 615 1.52 16.30 31.95
C ARG A 615 1.22 17.71 31.43
N ARG A 616 2.19 18.62 31.51
CA ARG A 616 2.01 20.02 31.09
C ARG A 616 1.81 20.15 29.58
N THR A 617 2.41 19.26 28.78
CA THR A 617 2.16 19.23 27.33
C THR A 617 0.74 18.83 26.94
N LEU A 618 -0.08 18.31 27.86
CA LEU A 618 -1.50 17.97 27.60
C LEU A 618 -2.46 19.17 27.68
N GLY A 619 -1.98 20.36 28.08
CA GLY A 619 -2.80 21.58 28.10
C GLY A 619 -3.34 22.01 26.73
N PRO A 620 -4.19 23.05 26.66
CA PRO A 620 -4.91 23.46 25.44
C PRO A 620 -4.01 23.98 24.29
N GLY A 621 -2.69 24.06 24.49
CA GLY A 621 -1.70 24.45 23.48
C GLY A 621 -1.37 23.34 22.45
N PRO A 622 -0.47 23.61 21.49
CA PRO A 622 -0.14 22.73 20.36
C PRO A 622 0.73 21.51 20.71
N GLY A 623 0.68 21.06 21.97
CA GLY A 623 1.44 19.91 22.46
C GLY A 623 2.90 20.21 22.82
N ASP A 624 3.28 21.48 22.97
CA ASP A 624 4.58 21.92 23.46
C ASP A 624 4.54 22.41 24.91
N LEU A 625 5.74 22.48 25.50
CA LEU A 625 6.00 23.28 26.68
C LEU A 625 6.39 24.67 26.21
N ASP A 626 5.62 25.68 26.57
CA ASP A 626 6.11 27.04 26.43
C ASP A 626 7.38 27.26 27.28
N ARG A 627 8.09 28.36 27.01
CA ARG A 627 9.36 28.65 27.68
C ARG A 627 9.24 28.72 29.20
N GLU A 628 8.13 29.26 29.70
CA GLU A 628 7.88 29.43 31.13
C GLU A 628 7.63 28.07 31.80
N ALA A 629 6.75 27.25 31.24
CA ALA A 629 6.48 25.89 31.70
C ALA A 629 7.72 25.01 31.65
N PHE A 630 8.55 25.14 30.60
CA PHE A 630 9.83 24.43 30.52
C PHE A 630 10.76 24.85 31.65
N GLU A 631 10.92 26.14 31.93
CA GLU A 631 11.80 26.63 32.99
C GLU A 631 11.33 26.21 34.39
N VAL A 632 10.01 26.08 34.60
CA VAL A 632 9.46 25.57 35.86
C VAL A 632 9.82 24.10 36.11
N VAL A 633 9.83 23.28 35.05
CA VAL A 633 10.16 21.84 35.15
C VAL A 633 11.68 21.61 35.10
N PHE A 634 12.38 22.36 34.26
CA PHE A 634 13.82 22.29 34.03
C PHE A 634 14.45 23.69 34.13
N PRO A 635 14.88 24.10 35.34
CA PRO A 635 15.42 25.44 35.55
C PRO A 635 16.72 25.71 34.79
N TRP A 636 16.86 26.93 34.27
CA TRP A 636 18.14 27.46 33.80
C TRP A 636 19.07 27.83 34.96
N GLY A 637 18.48 28.28 36.08
CA GLY A 637 19.17 28.62 37.33
C GLY A 637 19.27 27.44 38.32
N PRO A 638 19.47 27.72 39.62
CA PRO A 638 19.50 26.69 40.65
C PRO A 638 18.12 26.02 40.78
N ALA A 639 18.10 24.68 40.76
CA ALA A 639 16.87 23.93 40.91
C ALA A 639 16.33 24.03 42.35
N PRO A 640 15.00 23.96 42.56
CA PRO A 640 14.40 23.92 43.89
C PRO A 640 14.99 22.82 44.78
N GLU A 641 14.99 23.02 46.11
CA GLU A 641 15.56 22.06 47.08
C GLU A 641 14.98 20.65 46.94
N ARG A 642 13.69 20.51 46.59
CA ARG A 642 13.05 19.22 46.28
C ARG A 642 13.79 18.43 45.19
N LEU A 643 14.38 19.12 44.22
CA LEU A 643 15.18 18.54 43.13
C LEU A 643 16.66 18.35 43.50
N GLY A 644 17.10 18.87 44.65
CA GLY A 644 18.46 18.73 45.17
C GLY A 644 19.37 19.95 44.93
N GLY A 645 18.81 21.12 44.57
CA GLY A 645 19.55 22.41 44.60
C GLY A 645 20.56 22.67 43.48
N GLY A 646 20.84 21.69 42.61
CA GLY A 646 21.87 21.81 41.57
C GLY A 646 21.49 22.71 40.39
N THR A 647 22.47 23.25 39.68
CA THR A 647 22.30 24.04 38.44
C THR A 647 22.47 23.15 37.19
N GLY A 648 22.03 23.65 36.02
CA GLY A 648 22.31 23.00 34.73
C GLY A 648 21.26 22.01 34.22
N TRP A 649 20.04 21.99 34.80
CA TRP A 649 18.95 21.10 34.38
C TRP A 649 18.53 21.30 32.93
N ALA A 650 18.21 22.53 32.54
CA ALA A 650 17.84 22.84 31.15
C ALA A 650 18.94 22.44 30.13
N PRO A 651 20.21 22.87 30.29
CA PRO A 651 21.29 22.42 29.40
C PRO A 651 21.47 20.91 29.34
N ALA A 652 21.34 20.19 30.46
CA ALA A 652 21.52 18.73 30.50
C ALA A 652 20.43 17.99 29.72
N VAL A 653 19.17 18.38 29.86
CA VAL A 653 18.03 17.77 29.14
C VAL A 653 18.14 18.02 27.63
N LEU A 654 18.50 19.25 27.23
CA LEU A 654 18.68 19.62 25.82
C LEU A 654 19.90 18.91 25.20
N ALA A 655 20.98 18.72 25.98
CA ALA A 655 22.18 18.02 25.51
C ALA A 655 21.97 16.51 25.31
N GLU A 656 21.07 15.88 26.08
CA GLU A 656 20.66 14.48 25.85
C GLU A 656 19.60 14.37 24.73
N GLY A 657 19.05 15.49 24.27
CA GLY A 657 18.09 15.53 23.18
C GLY A 657 16.76 14.83 23.51
N LEU A 658 16.37 14.80 24.79
CA LEU A 658 15.04 14.31 25.19
C LEU A 658 13.97 15.32 24.78
N LEU A 659 14.23 16.59 25.08
CA LEU A 659 13.46 17.74 24.62
C LEU A 659 14.31 18.53 23.63
N VAL A 660 13.66 19.07 22.60
CA VAL A 660 14.27 19.93 21.58
C VAL A 660 13.51 21.25 21.48
N PRO A 661 14.19 22.36 21.13
CA PRO A 661 13.51 23.61 20.81
C PRO A 661 12.51 23.41 19.65
N ALA A 662 11.31 23.96 19.81
CA ALA A 662 10.22 23.88 18.84
C ALA A 662 9.46 25.23 18.84
N GLY A 663 9.76 26.08 17.85
CA GLY A 663 9.22 27.44 17.82
C GLY A 663 9.65 28.26 19.07
N PRO A 664 8.71 28.89 19.79
CA PRO A 664 9.00 29.61 21.04
C PRO A 664 9.16 28.70 22.27
N GLY A 665 8.86 27.40 22.15
CA GLY A 665 8.82 26.43 23.25
C GLY A 665 9.73 25.21 23.03
N TYR A 666 9.36 24.10 23.69
CA TYR A 666 10.11 22.85 23.72
C TYR A 666 9.17 21.64 23.55
N ARG A 667 9.64 20.61 22.84
CA ARG A 667 8.89 19.36 22.60
C ARG A 667 9.78 18.14 22.76
N PHE A 668 9.17 16.98 22.98
CA PHE A 668 9.88 15.71 22.94
C PHE A 668 10.44 15.44 21.55
N ALA A 669 11.69 14.95 21.50
CA ALA A 669 12.37 14.69 20.24
C ALA A 669 11.75 13.53 19.45
N HIS A 670 11.17 12.55 20.15
CA HIS A 670 10.51 11.39 19.56
C HIS A 670 9.01 11.48 19.80
N GLU A 671 8.26 11.61 18.72
CA GLU A 671 6.81 11.78 18.74
C GLU A 671 6.09 10.60 19.40
N GLU A 672 6.43 9.35 19.06
CA GLU A 672 5.78 8.17 19.64
C GLU A 672 6.07 8.00 21.13
N LEU A 673 7.30 8.31 21.57
CA LEU A 673 7.66 8.32 22.99
C LEU A 673 6.88 9.41 23.74
N ALA A 674 6.66 10.56 23.10
CA ALA A 674 5.84 11.64 23.64
C ALA A 674 4.39 11.19 23.81
N ASP A 675 3.80 10.60 22.77
CA ASP A 675 2.43 10.08 22.80
C ASP A 675 2.27 9.04 23.92
N TRP A 676 3.24 8.13 24.06
CA TRP A 676 3.24 7.10 25.10
C TRP A 676 3.29 7.72 26.51
N LEU A 677 4.22 8.65 26.76
CA LEU A 677 4.36 9.34 28.05
C LEU A 677 3.13 10.20 28.39
N GLN A 678 2.59 10.90 27.40
CA GLN A 678 1.41 11.76 27.56
C GLN A 678 0.15 10.91 27.82
N GLY A 679 -0.01 9.80 27.11
CA GLY A 679 -1.13 8.88 27.31
C GLY A 679 -1.22 8.32 28.73
N MET A 680 -0.09 8.14 29.42
CA MET A 680 -0.06 7.71 30.83
C MET A 680 -0.68 8.71 31.80
N HIS A 681 -0.72 10.00 31.44
CA HIS A 681 -1.22 11.06 32.32
C HIS A 681 -2.49 11.75 31.82
N LEU A 682 -3.03 11.31 30.68
CA LEU A 682 -4.27 11.84 30.17
C LEU A 682 -5.43 11.39 31.05
N ASP A 683 -6.23 12.32 31.56
CA ASP A 683 -7.53 12.00 32.14
C ASP A 683 -8.48 11.60 31.01
N LEU A 684 -8.50 10.29 30.73
CA LEU A 684 -9.27 9.73 29.63
C LEU A 684 -10.78 9.88 29.83
N ASP A 685 -11.26 9.79 31.07
CA ASP A 685 -12.69 9.88 31.36
C ASP A 685 -13.19 11.32 31.18
N GLU A 686 -12.46 12.32 31.69
CA GLU A 686 -12.77 13.74 31.43
C GLU A 686 -12.64 14.06 29.93
N ALA A 687 -11.57 13.60 29.27
CA ALA A 687 -11.36 13.83 27.85
C ALA A 687 -12.50 13.25 27.01
N LEU A 688 -12.88 11.98 27.22
CA LEU A 688 -13.99 11.36 26.48
C LEU A 688 -15.34 11.97 26.84
N GLN A 689 -15.58 12.35 28.10
CA GLN A 689 -16.83 12.98 28.51
C GLN A 689 -17.04 14.34 27.83
N VAL A 690 -15.99 15.18 27.75
CA VAL A 690 -16.00 16.45 27.02
C VAL A 690 -16.22 16.24 25.52
N LEU A 691 -15.71 15.15 24.96
CA LEU A 691 -15.85 14.82 23.53
C LEU A 691 -17.23 14.26 23.17
N VAL A 692 -17.82 13.41 24.03
CA VAL A 692 -19.07 12.69 23.77
C VAL A 692 -20.32 13.51 24.10
N HIS A 693 -20.27 14.39 25.11
CA HIS A 693 -21.45 15.12 25.61
C HIS A 693 -21.49 16.62 25.25
N ARG A 694 -20.79 17.03 24.18
CA ARG A 694 -20.70 18.44 23.79
C ARG A 694 -21.97 18.94 23.08
N PRO A 695 -22.49 20.14 23.40
CA PRO A 695 -23.53 20.78 22.60
C PRO A 695 -22.98 21.25 21.24
N GLU A 696 -23.76 21.09 20.16
CA GLU A 696 -23.41 21.38 18.74
C GLU A 696 -22.92 22.82 18.44
N ALA A 697 -22.94 23.74 19.41
CA ALA A 697 -22.68 25.17 19.21
C ALA A 697 -21.20 25.61 19.30
N ALA A 698 -20.23 24.72 19.53
CA ALA A 698 -18.80 25.06 19.62
C ALA A 698 -18.07 24.86 18.27
N GLN A 699 -17.59 25.94 17.66
CA GLN A 699 -16.97 26.00 16.32
C GLN A 699 -15.54 25.41 16.21
N SER A 700 -15.15 24.45 17.06
CA SER A 700 -13.81 23.83 17.06
C SER A 700 -13.89 22.31 16.89
N GLU A 701 -12.92 21.72 16.19
CA GLU A 701 -12.78 20.26 16.07
C GLU A 701 -12.73 19.58 17.46
N PRO A 702 -13.39 18.42 17.66
CA PRO A 702 -13.49 17.78 18.97
C PRO A 702 -12.12 17.36 19.53
N VAL A 703 -11.29 16.72 18.71
CA VAL A 703 -9.92 16.29 19.02
C VAL A 703 -8.99 16.88 17.95
N PRO A 704 -8.05 17.77 18.28
CA PRO A 704 -7.04 18.20 17.32
C PRO A 704 -6.24 17.00 16.78
N HIS A 705 -5.87 16.98 15.50
CA HIS A 705 -5.18 15.82 14.87
C HIS A 705 -3.92 15.38 15.64
N HIS A 706 -3.19 16.33 16.23
CA HIS A 706 -1.98 16.06 17.03
C HIS A 706 -2.26 15.38 18.39
N ARG A 707 -3.53 15.29 18.84
CA ARG A 707 -3.93 14.67 20.12
C ARG A 707 -4.44 13.23 19.97
N VAL A 708 -4.58 12.73 18.75
CA VAL A 708 -5.04 11.34 18.51
C VAL A 708 -4.08 10.32 19.13
N GLY A 709 -2.77 10.53 18.96
CA GLY A 709 -1.74 9.62 19.48
C GLY A 709 -1.77 9.43 21.00
N PRO A 710 -1.73 10.50 21.81
CA PRO A 710 -1.83 10.40 23.26
C PRO A 710 -3.12 9.74 23.75
N VAL A 711 -4.26 9.99 23.09
CA VAL A 711 -5.54 9.36 23.47
C VAL A 711 -5.53 7.86 23.16
N VAL A 712 -4.99 7.44 22.01
CA VAL A 712 -4.79 6.01 21.70
C VAL A 712 -3.87 5.36 22.74
N GLN A 713 -2.77 6.01 23.12
CA GLN A 713 -1.87 5.51 24.15
C GLN A 713 -2.53 5.43 25.53
N ALA A 714 -3.40 6.38 25.89
CA ALA A 714 -4.20 6.31 27.11
C ALA A 714 -5.17 5.11 27.11
N LEU A 715 -5.82 4.83 25.98
CA LEU A 715 -6.69 3.66 25.81
C LEU A 715 -5.91 2.33 25.92
N LEU A 716 -4.72 2.25 25.32
CA LEU A 716 -3.84 1.08 25.46
C LEU A 716 -3.35 0.91 26.90
N TYR A 717 -2.97 2.01 27.55
CA TYR A 717 -2.56 2.03 28.96
C TYR A 717 -3.68 1.57 29.89
N LEU A 718 -4.94 1.96 29.62
CA LEU A 718 -6.13 1.50 30.34
C LEU A 718 -6.25 -0.04 30.31
N ALA A 719 -6.04 -0.66 29.15
CA ALA A 719 -6.08 -2.13 29.04
C ALA A 719 -4.96 -2.81 29.85
N ARG A 720 -3.75 -2.23 29.84
CA ARG A 720 -2.60 -2.76 30.60
C ARG A 720 -2.81 -2.66 32.11
N GLN A 721 -3.33 -1.54 32.61
CA GLN A 721 -3.47 -1.30 34.06
C GLN A 721 -4.76 -1.88 34.67
N HIS A 722 -5.86 -1.84 33.92
CA HIS A 722 -7.19 -2.16 34.44
C HIS A 722 -7.89 -3.31 33.71
N GLY A 723 -7.20 -3.98 32.78
CA GLY A 723 -7.68 -5.15 32.06
C GLY A 723 -8.53 -4.83 30.82
N THR A 724 -8.79 -5.87 30.03
CA THR A 724 -9.45 -5.75 28.72
C THR A 724 -10.91 -5.30 28.80
N GLY A 725 -11.62 -5.62 29.89
CA GLY A 725 -13.04 -5.26 30.07
C GLY A 725 -13.30 -3.76 30.11
N ARG A 726 -12.44 -2.97 30.77
CA ARG A 726 -12.58 -1.51 30.81
C ARG A 726 -12.36 -0.89 29.44
N LEU A 727 -11.33 -1.34 28.71
CA LEU A 727 -11.10 -0.88 27.35
C LEU A 727 -12.27 -1.26 26.43
N ALA A 728 -12.79 -2.49 26.53
CA ALA A 728 -13.94 -2.92 25.73
C ALA A 728 -15.17 -2.01 25.91
N SER A 729 -15.46 -1.58 27.16
CA SER A 729 -16.52 -0.61 27.44
C SER A 729 -16.28 0.73 26.73
N ARG A 730 -15.06 1.28 26.82
CA ARG A 730 -14.72 2.56 26.18
C ARG A 730 -14.73 2.48 24.66
N LEU A 731 -14.29 1.37 24.08
CA LEU A 731 -14.40 1.16 22.64
C LEU A 731 -15.86 1.03 22.18
N ALA A 732 -16.74 0.42 22.99
CA ALA A 732 -18.18 0.41 22.71
C ALA A 732 -18.78 1.83 22.76
N ASP A 733 -18.38 2.67 23.72
CA ASP A 733 -18.76 4.08 23.77
C ASP A 733 -18.34 4.82 22.48
N LEU A 734 -17.15 4.56 21.95
CA LEU A 734 -16.68 5.12 20.67
C LEU A 734 -17.51 4.63 19.47
N VAL A 735 -17.90 3.36 19.44
CA VAL A 735 -18.81 2.83 18.40
C VAL A 735 -20.17 3.53 18.46
N HIS A 736 -20.69 3.79 19.66
CA HIS A 736 -21.94 4.53 19.84
C HIS A 736 -21.81 6.00 19.42
N ALA A 737 -20.68 6.67 19.73
CA ALA A 737 -20.41 8.02 19.27
C ALA A 737 -20.35 8.08 17.73
N LEU A 738 -19.73 7.08 17.09
CA LEU A 738 -19.68 6.97 15.64
C LEU A 738 -21.06 6.68 15.03
N ASP A 739 -21.92 5.88 15.69
CA ASP A 739 -23.30 5.66 15.24
C ASP A 739 -24.17 6.91 15.37
N ALA A 740 -23.95 7.74 16.40
CA ALA A 740 -24.63 9.03 16.55
C ALA A 740 -24.20 10.03 15.47
N GLY A 741 -22.92 10.06 15.12
CA GLY A 741 -22.37 10.92 14.07
C GLY A 741 -21.36 10.19 13.18
N PRO A 742 -21.78 9.58 12.04
CA PRO A 742 -20.89 8.83 11.15
C PRO A 742 -19.78 9.65 10.49
N ARG A 743 -19.88 10.99 10.56
CA ARG A 743 -18.82 11.91 10.09
C ARG A 743 -17.82 12.26 11.19
N SER A 744 -17.92 11.65 12.38
CA SER A 744 -16.99 11.84 13.48
C SER A 744 -15.68 11.12 13.20
N TRP A 745 -14.85 11.72 12.34
CA TRP A 745 -13.54 11.19 11.95
C TRP A 745 -12.69 10.76 13.16
N TRP A 746 -12.72 11.54 14.24
CA TRP A 746 -11.95 11.27 15.46
C TRP A 746 -12.38 9.96 16.14
N ALA A 747 -13.68 9.64 16.17
CA ALA A 747 -14.18 8.42 16.81
C ALA A 747 -13.76 7.17 16.03
N ALA A 748 -13.88 7.24 14.70
CA ALA A 748 -13.38 6.19 13.80
C ALA A 748 -11.87 6.00 13.94
N ARG A 749 -11.10 7.10 14.01
CA ARG A 749 -9.63 7.05 14.11
C ARG A 749 -9.16 6.52 15.46
N LEU A 750 -9.76 6.92 16.58
CA LEU A 750 -9.43 6.38 17.90
C LEU A 750 -9.77 4.88 18.00
N LEU A 751 -10.93 4.48 17.50
CA LEU A 751 -11.36 3.08 17.50
C LEU A 751 -10.42 2.20 16.68
N THR A 752 -10.15 2.59 15.43
CA THR A 752 -9.30 1.82 14.50
C THR A 752 -7.83 1.84 14.92
N GLY A 753 -7.33 2.99 15.38
CA GLY A 753 -5.97 3.14 15.90
C GLY A 753 -5.71 2.26 17.12
N THR A 754 -6.65 2.23 18.07
CA THR A 754 -6.53 1.40 19.27
C THR A 754 -6.61 -0.09 18.95
N LEU A 755 -7.59 -0.52 18.13
CA LEU A 755 -7.79 -1.93 17.78
C LEU A 755 -6.67 -2.50 16.90
N ARG A 756 -5.97 -1.68 16.11
CA ARG A 756 -4.76 -2.08 15.37
C ARG A 756 -3.53 -2.17 16.27
N ALA A 757 -3.47 -1.34 17.32
CA ALA A 757 -2.32 -1.28 18.21
C ALA A 757 -2.31 -2.39 19.27
N VAL A 758 -3.46 -2.92 19.70
CA VAL A 758 -3.50 -4.04 20.66
C VAL A 758 -2.78 -5.28 20.13
N PRO A 759 -2.03 -6.03 20.97
CA PRO A 759 -1.31 -7.22 20.53
C PRO A 759 -2.25 -8.38 20.14
N ASP A 760 -3.40 -8.49 20.81
CA ASP A 760 -4.46 -9.44 20.51
C ASP A 760 -5.83 -8.74 20.60
N ALA A 761 -6.59 -8.76 19.51
CA ALA A 761 -7.92 -8.18 19.45
C ALA A 761 -9.05 -9.16 19.85
N THR A 762 -8.74 -10.42 20.14
CA THR A 762 -9.70 -11.47 20.52
C THR A 762 -10.58 -11.08 21.73
N PRO A 763 -10.09 -10.40 22.78
CA PRO A 763 -10.93 -9.95 23.89
C PRO A 763 -12.01 -8.93 23.50
N TYR A 764 -11.88 -8.28 22.34
CA TYR A 764 -12.76 -7.22 21.86
C TYR A 764 -13.71 -7.66 20.74
N ILE A 765 -13.89 -8.98 20.55
CA ILE A 765 -14.76 -9.55 19.51
C ILE A 765 -16.20 -9.00 19.57
N GLU A 766 -16.77 -8.78 20.76
CA GLU A 766 -18.13 -8.23 20.87
C GLU A 766 -18.21 -6.77 20.39
N VAL A 767 -17.17 -5.97 20.62
CA VAL A 767 -17.08 -4.59 20.09
C VAL A 767 -16.94 -4.62 18.58
N LEU A 768 -16.11 -5.52 18.04
CA LEU A 768 -15.96 -5.73 16.60
C LEU A 768 -17.27 -6.21 15.96
N ARG A 769 -18.01 -7.12 16.60
CA ARG A 769 -19.35 -7.55 16.14
C ARG A 769 -20.32 -6.38 16.11
N LEU A 770 -20.34 -5.56 17.17
CA LEU A 770 -21.17 -4.36 17.22
C LEU A 770 -20.83 -3.40 16.08
N LEU A 771 -19.54 -3.12 15.84
CA LEU A 771 -19.09 -2.26 14.75
C LEU A 771 -19.49 -2.84 13.38
N ALA A 772 -19.30 -4.14 13.15
CA ALA A 772 -19.70 -4.79 11.90
C ALA A 772 -21.20 -4.67 11.65
N ASP A 773 -22.02 -4.92 12.68
CA ASP A 773 -23.48 -4.80 12.59
C ASP A 773 -23.90 -3.32 12.34
N ARG A 774 -23.19 -2.33 12.91
CA ARG A 774 -23.40 -0.90 12.61
C ARG A 774 -23.05 -0.54 11.17
N ILE A 775 -21.92 -1.00 10.65
CA ILE A 775 -21.51 -0.75 9.25
C ILE A 775 -22.57 -1.27 8.27
N VAL A 776 -23.07 -2.49 8.49
CA VAL A 776 -24.16 -3.07 7.68
C VAL A 776 -25.43 -2.24 7.81
N ALA A 777 -25.77 -1.78 9.03
CA ALA A 777 -26.93 -0.92 9.25
C ALA A 777 -26.80 0.44 8.54
N TRP A 778 -25.63 1.08 8.57
CA TRP A 778 -25.38 2.35 7.88
C TRP A 778 -25.56 2.21 6.38
N ARG A 779 -25.00 1.17 5.75
CA ARG A 779 -25.20 0.91 4.31
C ARG A 779 -26.66 0.67 3.97
N ARG A 780 -27.40 -0.10 4.78
CA ARG A 780 -28.85 -0.31 4.58
C ARG A 780 -29.68 0.97 4.73
N GLN A 781 -29.20 1.93 5.51
CA GLN A 781 -29.81 3.24 5.72
C GLN A 781 -29.30 4.30 4.73
N GLU A 782 -28.49 3.92 3.73
CA GLU A 782 -27.83 4.84 2.78
C GLU A 782 -26.99 5.93 3.48
N ARG A 783 -26.45 5.63 4.67
CA ARG A 783 -25.54 6.50 5.41
C ARG A 783 -24.09 6.22 4.96
N PRO A 784 -23.23 7.25 4.90
CA PRO A 784 -21.82 7.05 4.57
C PRO A 784 -21.14 6.19 5.64
N VAL A 785 -20.31 5.24 5.20
CA VAL A 785 -19.44 4.45 6.07
C VAL A 785 -18.05 5.11 6.06
N PRO A 786 -17.45 5.37 7.23
CA PRO A 786 -16.09 5.88 7.30
C PRO A 786 -15.10 4.92 6.61
N GLU A 787 -14.18 5.46 5.82
CA GLU A 787 -13.18 4.66 5.10
C GLU A 787 -12.24 3.92 6.06
N GLU A 788 -12.01 4.48 7.25
CA GLU A 788 -11.13 3.92 8.28
C GLU A 788 -11.61 2.56 8.80
N VAL A 789 -12.91 2.26 8.70
CA VAL A 789 -13.50 0.95 9.09
C VAL A 789 -13.77 0.05 7.87
N GLY A 790 -13.20 0.38 6.72
CA GLY A 790 -13.28 -0.40 5.48
C GLY A 790 -12.45 -1.70 5.50
N PRO A 791 -12.39 -2.44 4.38
CA PRO A 791 -11.84 -3.80 4.36
C PRO A 791 -10.39 -3.93 4.86
N ALA A 792 -9.53 -2.92 4.61
CA ALA A 792 -8.15 -2.90 5.08
C ALA A 792 -8.05 -2.97 6.61
N PHE A 793 -8.93 -2.28 7.34
CA PHE A 793 -8.96 -2.35 8.80
C PHE A 793 -9.19 -3.78 9.29
N TRP A 794 -10.17 -4.49 8.73
CA TRP A 794 -10.52 -5.85 9.14
C TRP A 794 -9.46 -6.90 8.79
N THR A 795 -8.65 -6.65 7.75
CA THR A 795 -7.50 -7.50 7.44
C THR A 795 -6.33 -7.25 8.38
N ASP A 796 -6.13 -6.00 8.81
CA ASP A 796 -4.98 -5.59 9.64
C ASP A 796 -5.16 -5.90 11.14
N VAL A 797 -6.40 -5.96 11.63
CA VAL A 797 -6.66 -6.27 13.05
C VAL A 797 -6.15 -7.67 13.39
N ARG A 798 -5.39 -7.78 14.47
CA ARG A 798 -4.76 -9.01 14.97
C ARG A 798 -5.80 -9.95 15.59
N LEU A 799 -6.37 -10.82 14.76
CA LEU A 799 -7.38 -11.81 15.13
C LEU A 799 -7.01 -13.21 14.63
N PRO A 800 -7.44 -14.27 15.34
CA PRO A 800 -7.51 -15.61 14.80
C PRO A 800 -8.31 -15.63 13.50
N GLN A 801 -7.83 -16.40 12.51
CA GLN A 801 -8.39 -16.40 11.16
C GLN A 801 -9.87 -16.82 11.13
N ASP A 802 -10.28 -17.78 11.96
CA ASP A 802 -11.69 -18.20 12.08
C ASP A 802 -12.61 -17.07 12.54
N THR A 803 -12.16 -16.30 13.53
CA THR A 803 -12.89 -15.13 14.04
C THR A 803 -12.98 -14.04 12.97
N ARG A 804 -11.88 -13.76 12.27
CA ARG A 804 -11.85 -12.78 11.17
C ARG A 804 -12.86 -13.17 10.08
N PHE A 805 -12.87 -14.43 9.64
CA PHE A 805 -13.82 -14.90 8.62
C PHE A 805 -15.27 -14.87 9.09
N THR A 806 -15.52 -15.08 10.39
CA THR A 806 -16.87 -14.91 10.96
C THR A 806 -17.35 -13.46 10.91
N LEU A 807 -16.45 -12.49 11.14
CA LEU A 807 -16.74 -11.05 11.03
C LEU A 807 -16.90 -10.61 9.56
N LEU A 808 -16.01 -11.05 8.67
CA LEU A 808 -16.10 -10.78 7.23
C LEU A 808 -17.40 -11.33 6.63
N ARG A 809 -17.87 -12.50 7.08
CA ARG A 809 -19.17 -13.05 6.68
C ARG A 809 -20.34 -12.12 7.00
N ARG A 810 -20.26 -11.35 8.09
CA ARG A 810 -21.28 -10.34 8.43
C ARG A 810 -21.13 -9.10 7.55
N LEU A 811 -19.89 -8.67 7.34
CA LEU A 811 -19.55 -7.43 6.62
C LEU A 811 -19.81 -7.50 5.12
N VAL A 812 -19.82 -8.68 4.48
CA VAL A 812 -20.18 -8.77 3.05
C VAL A 812 -21.60 -8.26 2.76
N HIS A 813 -22.48 -8.15 3.76
CA HIS A 813 -23.78 -7.48 3.60
C HIS A 813 -23.69 -5.95 3.48
N ALA A 814 -22.52 -5.36 3.74
CA ALA A 814 -22.23 -3.94 3.54
C ALA A 814 -21.58 -3.65 2.17
N ASP A 815 -21.28 -4.67 1.37
CA ASP A 815 -20.71 -4.48 0.02
C ASP A 815 -21.72 -3.82 -0.92
N GLY A 816 -21.23 -2.85 -1.70
CA GLY A 816 -21.97 -2.22 -2.79
C GLY A 816 -22.03 -3.07 -4.07
N PRO A 817 -22.85 -2.70 -5.07
CA PRO A 817 -22.90 -3.39 -6.36
C PRO A 817 -21.50 -3.48 -7.01
N PRO A 818 -21.20 -4.54 -7.79
CA PRO A 818 -19.87 -4.73 -8.38
C PRO A 818 -19.35 -3.63 -9.30
N CYS A 819 -20.22 -2.74 -9.76
CA CYS A 819 -19.87 -1.58 -10.58
C CYS A 819 -19.59 -0.31 -9.78
N GLU A 820 -19.85 -0.29 -8.46
CA GLU A 820 -19.45 0.82 -7.58
C GLU A 820 -17.94 0.77 -7.36
N ALA A 821 -17.26 1.89 -7.61
CA ALA A 821 -15.84 2.01 -7.34
C ALA A 821 -15.61 2.07 -5.82
N GLY A 822 -14.78 1.19 -5.29
CA GLY A 822 -14.40 1.17 -3.88
C GLY A 822 -14.03 -0.23 -3.37
N PRO A 823 -13.26 -0.33 -2.27
CA PRO A 823 -12.84 -1.60 -1.73
C PRO A 823 -14.02 -2.37 -1.11
N ARG A 824 -14.23 -3.63 -1.54
CA ARG A 824 -15.26 -4.52 -0.99
C ARG A 824 -14.69 -5.53 0.01
N PHE A 825 -15.49 -5.93 0.98
CA PHE A 825 -15.16 -6.98 1.93
C PHE A 825 -14.96 -8.33 1.22
N LEU A 826 -15.74 -8.61 0.17
CA LEU A 826 -15.54 -9.81 -0.65
C LEU A 826 -14.18 -9.83 -1.37
N ASP A 827 -13.66 -8.68 -1.80
CA ASP A 827 -12.34 -8.57 -2.41
C ASP A 827 -11.21 -8.79 -1.38
N ALA A 828 -11.41 -8.34 -0.14
CA ALA A 828 -10.49 -8.67 0.96
C ALA A 828 -10.47 -10.17 1.27
N VAL A 829 -11.63 -10.83 1.25
CA VAL A 829 -11.75 -12.30 1.39
C VAL A 829 -11.00 -13.02 0.25
N ALA A 830 -11.16 -12.56 -1.00
CA ALA A 830 -10.46 -13.11 -2.15
C ALA A 830 -8.93 -12.96 -2.03
N ARG A 831 -8.44 -11.80 -1.55
CA ARG A 831 -7.02 -11.58 -1.28
C ARG A 831 -6.47 -12.50 -0.19
N LEU A 832 -7.20 -12.68 0.91
CA LEU A 832 -6.83 -13.62 1.97
C LEU A 832 -6.78 -15.08 1.46
N LEU A 833 -7.77 -15.49 0.65
CA LEU A 833 -7.79 -16.81 0.02
C LEU A 833 -6.61 -17.01 -0.94
N ALA A 834 -6.21 -15.97 -1.67
CA ALA A 834 -5.07 -16.03 -2.58
C ALA A 834 -3.72 -16.12 -1.84
N ALA A 835 -3.62 -15.52 -0.65
CA ALA A 835 -2.41 -15.52 0.18
C ALA A 835 -2.21 -16.86 0.92
N ASP A 836 -3.27 -17.43 1.51
CA ASP A 836 -3.23 -18.70 2.22
C ASP A 836 -4.45 -19.57 1.90
N PRO A 837 -4.44 -20.28 0.75
CA PRO A 837 -5.59 -21.06 0.31
C PRO A 837 -5.90 -22.22 1.26
N THR A 838 -4.88 -22.91 1.78
CA THR A 838 -5.05 -24.11 2.62
C THR A 838 -5.76 -23.77 3.95
N ALA A 839 -5.44 -22.64 4.57
CA ALA A 839 -6.12 -22.22 5.81
C ALA A 839 -7.51 -21.62 5.56
N VAL A 840 -7.71 -20.91 4.44
CA VAL A 840 -8.97 -20.18 4.15
C VAL A 840 -10.08 -21.06 3.60
N GLN A 841 -9.77 -22.05 2.74
CA GLN A 841 -10.78 -22.87 2.08
C GLN A 841 -11.76 -23.56 3.07
N PRO A 842 -11.32 -24.18 4.18
CA PRO A 842 -12.23 -24.75 5.18
C PRO A 842 -13.12 -23.70 5.86
N LEU A 843 -12.63 -22.47 6.04
CA LEU A 843 -13.39 -21.38 6.65
C LEU A 843 -14.48 -20.87 5.72
N LEU A 844 -14.19 -20.72 4.43
CA LEU A 844 -15.19 -20.36 3.41
C LEU A 844 -16.24 -21.45 3.22
N ALA A 845 -15.87 -22.72 3.30
CA ALA A 845 -16.84 -23.82 3.22
C ALA A 845 -17.83 -23.84 4.41
N ARG A 846 -17.54 -23.11 5.51
CA ARG A 846 -18.49 -22.87 6.61
C ARG A 846 -19.57 -21.85 6.24
N TRP A 847 -19.36 -21.03 5.21
CA TRP A 847 -20.33 -20.03 4.76
C TRP A 847 -21.48 -20.64 3.94
N PHE A 848 -21.37 -21.90 3.51
CA PHE A 848 -22.41 -22.55 2.71
C PHE A 848 -23.78 -22.65 3.40
N VAL A 849 -23.83 -22.56 4.73
CA VAL A 849 -25.08 -22.56 5.50
C VAL A 849 -25.78 -21.19 5.53
N ASP A 850 -25.11 -20.14 5.03
CA ASP A 850 -25.61 -18.77 5.07
C ASP A 850 -26.30 -18.39 3.75
N GLU A 851 -27.61 -18.62 3.70
CA GLU A 851 -28.45 -18.35 2.54
C GLU A 851 -29.04 -16.91 2.55
N GLN A 852 -28.49 -16.00 3.36
CA GLN A 852 -28.94 -14.61 3.34
C GLN A 852 -28.54 -13.93 2.02
N PRO A 853 -29.45 -13.20 1.36
CA PRO A 853 -29.15 -12.52 0.09
C PRO A 853 -28.18 -11.36 0.32
N LEU A 854 -27.27 -11.16 -0.64
CA LEU A 854 -26.38 -10.00 -0.67
C LEU A 854 -27.16 -8.79 -1.20
N PRO A 855 -27.25 -7.67 -0.45
CA PRO A 855 -28.07 -6.51 -0.85
C PRO A 855 -27.73 -5.96 -2.24
N ALA A 856 -26.43 -5.94 -2.57
CA ALA A 856 -25.89 -5.50 -3.85
C ALA A 856 -26.19 -6.43 -5.03
N THR A 857 -26.45 -7.72 -4.77
CA THR A 857 -26.73 -8.75 -5.79
C THR A 857 -27.82 -9.68 -5.26
N PRO A 858 -29.11 -9.30 -5.34
CA PRO A 858 -30.20 -10.02 -4.67
C PRO A 858 -30.39 -11.48 -5.09
N HIS A 859 -29.84 -11.87 -6.24
CA HIS A 859 -29.84 -13.25 -6.75
C HIS A 859 -28.71 -14.12 -6.16
N ALA A 860 -27.75 -13.51 -5.48
CA ALA A 860 -26.63 -14.17 -4.82
C ALA A 860 -26.81 -14.13 -3.30
N THR A 861 -26.50 -15.25 -2.65
CA THR A 861 -26.37 -15.38 -1.20
C THR A 861 -24.91 -15.43 -0.78
N VAL A 862 -24.64 -15.22 0.51
CA VAL A 862 -23.30 -15.41 1.09
C VAL A 862 -22.73 -16.79 0.74
N ALA A 863 -23.57 -17.83 0.78
CA ALA A 863 -23.20 -19.18 0.37
C ALA A 863 -22.80 -19.28 -1.11
N THR A 864 -23.55 -18.65 -2.03
CA THR A 864 -23.18 -18.64 -3.46
C THR A 864 -21.90 -17.86 -3.73
N ALA A 865 -21.66 -16.75 -3.01
CA ALA A 865 -20.44 -15.97 -3.14
C ALA A 865 -19.21 -16.76 -2.66
N ALA A 866 -19.32 -17.48 -1.54
CA ALA A 866 -18.27 -18.38 -1.07
C ALA A 866 -17.99 -19.51 -2.08
N GLN A 867 -19.03 -20.12 -2.64
CA GLN A 867 -18.89 -21.17 -3.66
C GLN A 867 -18.19 -20.63 -4.93
N ALA A 868 -18.56 -19.42 -5.37
CA ALA A 868 -17.94 -18.76 -6.51
C ALA A 868 -16.46 -18.42 -6.26
N LEU A 869 -16.10 -17.93 -5.07
CA LEU A 869 -14.71 -17.65 -4.71
C LEU A 869 -13.87 -18.94 -4.68
N LEU A 870 -14.38 -20.02 -4.09
CA LEU A 870 -13.70 -21.32 -4.05
C LEU A 870 -13.51 -21.90 -5.46
N HIS A 871 -14.49 -21.77 -6.35
CA HIS A 871 -14.36 -22.16 -7.75
C HIS A 871 -13.35 -21.29 -8.51
N THR A 872 -13.43 -19.96 -8.35
CA THR A 872 -12.55 -19.01 -9.04
C THR A 872 -11.08 -19.21 -8.67
N HIS A 873 -10.80 -19.44 -7.38
CA HIS A 873 -9.43 -19.63 -6.86
C HIS A 873 -9.01 -21.10 -6.73
N ARG A 874 -9.75 -22.04 -7.33
CA ARG A 874 -9.57 -23.50 -7.17
C ARG A 874 -8.13 -23.98 -7.40
N HIS A 875 -7.45 -23.40 -8.37
CA HIS A 875 -6.10 -23.82 -8.82
C HIS A 875 -4.98 -23.57 -7.80
N ARG A 876 -5.24 -22.84 -6.71
CA ARG A 876 -4.22 -22.47 -5.72
C ARG A 876 -3.84 -23.63 -4.78
N ALA A 877 -4.82 -24.44 -4.39
CA ALA A 877 -4.63 -25.63 -3.55
C ALA A 877 -5.79 -26.62 -3.77
N LEU A 878 -5.80 -27.31 -4.90
CA LEU A 878 -6.90 -28.23 -5.30
C LEU A 878 -7.05 -29.41 -4.34
N ASP A 879 -5.92 -29.98 -3.90
CA ASP A 879 -5.91 -31.15 -3.03
C ASP A 879 -6.54 -30.81 -1.67
N ASP A 880 -6.12 -29.71 -1.03
CA ASP A 880 -6.72 -29.22 0.22
C ASP A 880 -8.19 -28.81 0.04
N LEU A 881 -8.55 -28.24 -1.11
CA LEU A 881 -9.94 -27.85 -1.41
C LEU A 881 -10.84 -29.07 -1.45
N THR A 882 -10.45 -30.13 -2.18
CA THR A 882 -11.22 -31.37 -2.23
C THR A 882 -11.39 -31.97 -0.84
N ASP A 883 -10.33 -31.95 -0.03
CA ASP A 883 -10.35 -32.45 1.34
C ASP A 883 -11.31 -31.62 2.22
N ALA A 884 -11.23 -30.29 2.15
CA ALA A 884 -12.10 -29.38 2.89
C ALA A 884 -13.57 -29.53 2.51
N LEU A 885 -13.88 -29.72 1.20
CA LEU A 885 -15.25 -29.90 0.73
C LEU A 885 -15.83 -31.24 1.18
N ALA A 886 -15.07 -32.33 1.11
CA ALA A 886 -15.57 -33.66 1.51
C ALA A 886 -15.75 -33.81 3.03
N ASP A 887 -15.08 -33.01 3.87
CA ASP A 887 -15.40 -32.92 5.30
C ASP A 887 -16.70 -32.14 5.59
N ARG A 888 -17.28 -31.46 4.59
CA ARG A 888 -18.51 -30.68 4.72
C ARG A 888 -19.67 -31.46 4.11
N ALA A 889 -20.50 -32.05 4.95
CA ALA A 889 -21.77 -32.67 4.54
C ALA A 889 -22.81 -31.59 4.12
N HIS A 890 -22.57 -30.93 2.99
CA HIS A 890 -23.40 -29.83 2.48
C HIS A 890 -23.58 -29.93 0.97
N ARG A 891 -24.82 -29.74 0.50
CA ARG A 891 -25.19 -29.83 -0.93
C ARG A 891 -24.28 -29.02 -1.86
N ARG A 892 -23.95 -27.77 -1.49
CA ARG A 892 -23.05 -26.91 -2.27
C ARG A 892 -21.61 -27.43 -2.37
N ALA A 893 -21.13 -28.13 -1.33
CA ALA A 893 -19.83 -28.77 -1.37
C ALA A 893 -19.85 -29.95 -2.36
N ASP A 894 -20.93 -30.74 -2.35
CA ASP A 894 -21.13 -31.84 -3.30
C ASP A 894 -21.27 -31.34 -4.75
N GLU A 895 -21.96 -30.21 -4.96
CA GLU A 895 -22.08 -29.54 -6.27
C GLU A 895 -20.71 -29.07 -6.76
N LEU A 896 -19.91 -28.42 -5.91
CA LEU A 896 -18.57 -27.98 -6.29
C LEU A 896 -17.62 -29.16 -6.55
N LEU A 897 -17.67 -30.22 -5.74
CA LEU A 897 -16.92 -31.46 -5.99
C LEU A 897 -17.36 -32.16 -7.29
N ALA A 898 -18.63 -32.06 -7.67
CA ALA A 898 -19.11 -32.57 -8.96
C ALA A 898 -18.54 -31.76 -10.13
N VAL A 899 -18.54 -30.43 -10.05
CA VAL A 899 -17.90 -29.56 -11.04
C VAL A 899 -16.40 -29.85 -11.15
N LEU A 900 -15.71 -30.04 -10.03
CA LEU A 900 -14.29 -30.40 -10.02
C LEU A 900 -14.03 -31.79 -10.61
N ALA A 901 -14.96 -32.74 -10.50
CA ALA A 901 -14.81 -34.06 -11.11
C ALA A 901 -14.84 -34.00 -12.65
N GLU A 902 -15.51 -33.01 -13.22
CA GLU A 902 -15.56 -32.77 -14.66
C GLU A 902 -14.41 -31.88 -15.15
N GLU A 903 -14.17 -30.74 -14.49
CA GLU A 903 -13.14 -29.77 -14.90
C GLU A 903 -11.71 -30.22 -14.52
N GLU A 904 -11.53 -30.85 -13.36
CA GLU A 904 -10.23 -31.20 -12.77
C GLU A 904 -10.15 -32.69 -12.32
N PRO A 905 -10.42 -33.65 -13.23
CA PRO A 905 -10.60 -35.06 -12.87
C PRO A 905 -9.36 -35.68 -12.19
N SER A 906 -8.15 -35.24 -12.57
CA SER A 906 -6.91 -35.75 -11.97
C SER A 906 -6.76 -35.38 -10.50
N ALA A 907 -7.23 -34.20 -10.08
CA ALA A 907 -7.21 -33.79 -8.67
C ALA A 907 -8.19 -34.63 -7.85
N VAL A 908 -9.40 -34.84 -8.36
CA VAL A 908 -10.40 -35.69 -7.71
C VAL A 908 -9.93 -37.14 -7.61
N CYS A 909 -9.26 -37.68 -8.64
CA CYS A 909 -8.70 -39.04 -8.59
C CYS A 909 -7.65 -39.20 -7.47
N ARG A 910 -6.77 -38.21 -7.28
CA ARG A 910 -5.82 -38.22 -6.15
C ARG A 910 -6.54 -38.15 -4.80
N ALA A 911 -7.54 -37.27 -4.68
CA ALA A 911 -8.31 -37.11 -3.45
C ALA A 911 -9.07 -38.39 -3.08
N VAL A 912 -9.76 -39.00 -4.04
CA VAL A 912 -10.50 -40.26 -3.90
C VAL A 912 -9.58 -41.40 -3.44
N ASP A 913 -8.38 -41.52 -4.02
CA ASP A 913 -7.38 -42.52 -3.60
C ASP A 913 -6.87 -42.29 -2.16
N ARG A 914 -6.71 -41.02 -1.74
CA ARG A 914 -6.43 -40.70 -0.33
C ARG A 914 -7.61 -41.09 0.57
N TRP A 915 -8.84 -40.72 0.21
CA TRP A 915 -10.04 -40.96 1.00
C TRP A 915 -10.37 -42.44 1.18
N ALA A 916 -10.10 -43.27 0.18
CA ALA A 916 -10.29 -44.72 0.28
C ALA A 916 -9.37 -45.37 1.33
N ARG A 917 -8.21 -44.76 1.60
CA ARG A 917 -7.25 -45.22 2.61
C ARG A 917 -7.58 -44.72 4.02
N ASP A 918 -8.41 -43.68 4.15
CA ASP A 918 -8.84 -43.06 5.40
C ASP A 918 -9.61 -44.03 6.33
N GLU A 919 -9.53 -43.79 7.64
CA GLU A 919 -10.22 -44.57 8.68
C GLU A 919 -11.70 -44.22 8.81
N ARG A 920 -12.12 -43.02 8.42
CA ARG A 920 -13.49 -42.52 8.52
C ARG A 920 -14.37 -43.14 7.42
N PRO A 921 -15.48 -43.83 7.76
CA PRO A 921 -16.37 -44.43 6.77
C PRO A 921 -16.98 -43.43 5.78
N ALA A 922 -17.27 -42.20 6.22
CA ALA A 922 -17.81 -41.14 5.38
C ALA A 922 -16.84 -40.74 4.24
N ARG A 923 -15.53 -40.67 4.53
CA ARG A 923 -14.50 -40.39 3.51
C ARG A 923 -14.45 -41.50 2.47
N ARG A 924 -14.52 -42.77 2.89
CA ARG A 924 -14.54 -43.91 1.95
C ARG A 924 -15.80 -43.95 1.09
N ALA A 925 -16.95 -43.59 1.64
CA ALA A 925 -18.18 -43.44 0.85
C ALA A 925 -18.07 -42.30 -0.17
N ALA A 926 -17.50 -41.15 0.23
CA ALA A 926 -17.22 -40.03 -0.68
C ALA A 926 -16.23 -40.43 -1.80
N ALA A 927 -15.23 -41.26 -1.48
CA ALA A 927 -14.28 -41.80 -2.46
C ALA A 927 -14.99 -42.53 -3.61
N VAL A 928 -15.95 -43.40 -3.28
CA VAL A 928 -16.74 -44.11 -4.30
C VAL A 928 -17.63 -43.15 -5.08
N ALA A 929 -18.38 -42.29 -4.39
CA ALA A 929 -19.33 -41.38 -5.03
C ALA A 929 -18.64 -40.42 -6.02
N HIS A 930 -17.55 -39.77 -5.60
CA HIS A 930 -16.82 -38.81 -6.45
C HIS A 930 -15.89 -39.51 -7.44
N GLY A 931 -15.36 -40.69 -7.11
CA GLY A 931 -14.62 -41.52 -8.05
C GLY A 931 -15.49 -41.90 -9.26
N LEU A 932 -16.75 -42.28 -9.03
CA LEU A 932 -17.67 -42.64 -10.11
C LEU A 932 -18.07 -41.44 -10.97
N ARG A 933 -18.13 -40.23 -10.37
CA ARG A 933 -18.38 -38.98 -11.12
C ARG A 933 -17.17 -38.56 -11.95
N ALA A 934 -15.95 -38.75 -11.45
CA ALA A 934 -14.73 -38.37 -12.17
C ALA A 934 -14.39 -39.36 -13.29
N ALA A 935 -14.70 -40.64 -13.12
CA ALA A 935 -14.28 -41.71 -14.03
C ALA A 935 -14.61 -41.50 -15.53
N PRO A 936 -15.78 -40.96 -15.93
CA PRO A 936 -16.08 -40.64 -17.33
C PRO A 936 -15.17 -39.56 -17.94
N HIS A 937 -14.63 -38.66 -17.12
CA HIS A 937 -13.80 -37.53 -17.54
C HIS A 937 -12.30 -37.85 -17.52
N VAL A 938 -11.91 -39.07 -17.07
CA VAL A 938 -10.52 -39.49 -16.98
C VAL A 938 -9.93 -39.88 -18.33
N SER A 939 -8.98 -39.10 -18.81
CA SER A 939 -8.24 -39.34 -20.07
C SER A 939 -6.88 -40.01 -19.87
N THR A 940 -6.22 -39.81 -18.72
CA THR A 940 -4.84 -40.25 -18.47
C THR A 940 -4.75 -41.67 -17.89
N GLY A 941 -3.66 -42.38 -18.18
CA GLY A 941 -3.41 -43.70 -17.60
C GLY A 941 -3.13 -43.67 -16.09
N GLY A 942 -2.54 -42.57 -15.58
CA GLY A 942 -2.25 -42.37 -14.16
C GLY A 942 -3.52 -42.24 -13.32
N ASP A 943 -4.49 -41.45 -13.79
CA ASP A 943 -5.77 -41.26 -13.11
C ASP A 943 -6.60 -42.56 -13.08
N ARG A 944 -6.60 -43.32 -14.18
CA ARG A 944 -7.22 -44.67 -14.20
C ARG A 944 -6.57 -45.60 -13.19
N ALA A 945 -5.24 -45.52 -13.04
CA ALA A 945 -4.52 -46.31 -12.05
C ALA A 945 -4.91 -45.92 -10.61
N LEU A 946 -5.08 -44.63 -10.31
CA LEU A 946 -5.56 -44.15 -9.01
C LEU A 946 -6.96 -44.68 -8.68
N LEU A 947 -7.91 -44.56 -9.61
CA LEU A 947 -9.27 -45.11 -9.42
C LEU A 947 -9.26 -46.63 -9.23
N ARG A 948 -8.38 -47.34 -9.95
CA ARG A 948 -8.17 -48.78 -9.77
C ARG A 948 -7.62 -49.11 -8.38
N TYR A 949 -6.60 -48.39 -7.91
CA TYR A 949 -6.04 -48.61 -6.57
C TYR A 949 -7.05 -48.30 -5.46
N THR A 950 -7.84 -47.24 -5.64
CA THR A 950 -8.96 -46.87 -4.78
C THR A 950 -9.94 -48.04 -4.64
N ALA A 951 -10.43 -48.56 -5.77
CA ALA A 951 -11.38 -49.65 -5.79
C ALA A 951 -10.84 -50.94 -5.16
N LEU A 952 -9.58 -51.29 -5.46
CA LEU A 952 -8.93 -52.47 -4.85
C LEU A 952 -8.74 -52.32 -3.34
N THR A 953 -8.41 -51.11 -2.87
CA THR A 953 -8.28 -50.81 -1.43
C THR A 953 -9.61 -51.02 -0.70
N LEU A 954 -10.72 -50.55 -1.27
CA LEU A 954 -12.05 -50.73 -0.70
C LEU A 954 -12.51 -52.20 -0.73
N LEU A 955 -12.23 -52.93 -1.81
CA LEU A 955 -12.57 -54.36 -1.91
C LEU A 955 -11.77 -55.24 -0.95
N ALA A 956 -10.54 -54.85 -0.62
CA ALA A 956 -9.71 -55.57 0.35
C ALA A 956 -10.23 -55.46 1.79
N ARG A 957 -11.07 -54.46 2.10
CA ARG A 957 -11.62 -54.22 3.43
C ARG A 957 -13.02 -54.85 3.57
N PRO A 958 -13.21 -55.86 4.44
CA PRO A 958 -14.52 -56.50 4.63
C PRO A 958 -15.57 -55.58 5.24
N ALA A 959 -15.16 -54.62 6.07
CA ALA A 959 -16.06 -53.65 6.71
C ALA A 959 -16.75 -52.72 5.71
N ASP A 960 -16.15 -52.52 4.52
CA ASP A 960 -16.67 -51.64 3.46
C ASP A 960 -17.55 -52.40 2.45
N ARG A 961 -18.10 -53.56 2.83
CA ARG A 961 -18.98 -54.38 1.98
C ARG A 961 -20.14 -53.59 1.32
N PRO A 962 -20.80 -52.61 1.97
CA PRO A 962 -21.80 -51.78 1.32
C PRO A 962 -21.26 -50.95 0.14
N LEU A 963 -19.95 -50.68 0.09
CA LEU A 963 -19.29 -49.90 -0.95
C LEU A 963 -18.71 -50.76 -2.08
N HIS A 964 -18.75 -52.10 -1.95
CA HIS A 964 -18.13 -53.02 -2.92
C HIS A 964 -18.78 -52.93 -4.30
N GLY A 965 -20.09 -52.66 -4.41
CA GLY A 965 -20.77 -52.42 -5.68
C GLY A 965 -20.16 -51.26 -6.46
N GLY A 966 -19.92 -50.14 -5.80
CA GLY A 966 -19.31 -48.96 -6.41
C GLY A 966 -17.81 -49.11 -6.68
N ALA A 967 -17.08 -49.87 -5.85
CA ALA A 967 -15.70 -50.23 -6.16
C ALA A 967 -15.60 -51.12 -7.42
N LEU A 968 -16.52 -52.08 -7.57
CA LEU A 968 -16.61 -52.90 -8.79
C LEU A 968 -17.00 -52.05 -10.00
N ALA A 969 -17.89 -51.06 -9.82
CA ALA A 969 -18.25 -50.10 -10.86
C ALA A 969 -17.01 -49.36 -11.41
N LEU A 970 -16.11 -48.88 -10.54
CA LEU A 970 -14.86 -48.24 -10.97
C LEU A 970 -13.95 -49.19 -11.77
N LEU A 971 -13.81 -50.45 -11.31
CA LEU A 971 -12.94 -51.43 -11.97
C LEU A 971 -13.43 -51.87 -13.35
N ILE A 972 -14.74 -51.88 -13.60
CA ILE A 972 -15.27 -52.23 -14.92
C ILE A 972 -15.21 -51.06 -15.91
N GLN A 973 -15.08 -49.83 -15.44
CA GLN A 973 -14.84 -48.68 -16.32
C GLN A 973 -13.42 -48.69 -16.90
N ASP A 974 -12.41 -49.13 -16.15
CA ASP A 974 -11.04 -49.33 -16.66
C ASP A 974 -10.97 -50.56 -17.60
N PRO A 975 -10.66 -50.36 -18.90
CA PRO A 975 -10.53 -51.47 -19.85
C PRO A 975 -9.54 -52.56 -19.43
N HIS A 976 -8.49 -52.24 -18.66
CA HIS A 976 -7.47 -53.22 -18.24
C HIS A 976 -7.98 -54.21 -17.19
N THR A 977 -8.96 -53.80 -16.39
CA THR A 977 -9.48 -54.61 -15.28
C THR A 977 -10.89 -55.13 -15.55
N ARG A 978 -11.58 -54.58 -16.57
CA ARG A 978 -12.95 -54.94 -16.94
C ARG A 978 -13.18 -56.44 -17.00
N ASP A 979 -12.43 -57.16 -17.82
CA ASP A 979 -12.64 -58.60 -18.06
C ASP A 979 -12.58 -59.43 -16.76
N ARG A 980 -11.69 -59.03 -15.83
CA ARG A 980 -11.48 -59.73 -14.56
C ARG A 980 -12.62 -59.51 -13.57
N TYR A 981 -13.18 -58.30 -13.49
CA TYR A 981 -14.15 -57.93 -12.46
C TYR A 981 -15.59 -57.84 -12.95
N LEU A 982 -15.82 -57.87 -14.27
CA LEU A 982 -17.15 -57.78 -14.88
C LEU A 982 -18.13 -58.85 -14.36
N PRO A 983 -17.78 -60.15 -14.23
CA PRO A 983 -18.74 -61.15 -13.72
C PRO A 983 -19.28 -60.80 -12.33
N ARG A 984 -18.37 -60.41 -11.42
CA ARG A 984 -18.72 -60.05 -10.04
C ARG A 984 -19.52 -58.73 -9.98
N ALA A 985 -19.22 -57.76 -10.84
CA ALA A 985 -20.02 -56.54 -10.96
C ALA A 985 -21.44 -56.85 -11.44
N LEU A 986 -21.60 -57.71 -12.46
CA LEU A 986 -22.92 -58.08 -12.99
C LEU A 986 -23.79 -58.84 -11.99
N GLU A 987 -23.19 -59.64 -11.09
CA GLU A 987 -23.90 -60.27 -9.97
C GLU A 987 -24.48 -59.22 -9.00
N HIS A 988 -23.66 -58.24 -8.58
CA HIS A 988 -24.12 -57.12 -7.74
C HIS A 988 -25.20 -56.29 -8.43
N PHE A 989 -25.03 -56.03 -9.73
CA PHE A 989 -26.01 -55.30 -10.54
C PHE A 989 -27.34 -56.02 -10.58
N ALA A 990 -27.35 -57.32 -10.93
CA ALA A 990 -28.56 -58.14 -10.95
C ALA A 990 -29.23 -58.25 -9.58
N ALA A 991 -28.44 -58.21 -8.49
CA ALA A 991 -28.93 -58.19 -7.11
C ALA A 991 -29.58 -56.85 -6.70
N GLY A 992 -29.46 -55.80 -7.52
CA GLY A 992 -30.01 -54.47 -7.26
C GLY A 992 -29.18 -53.63 -6.30
N ASP A 993 -27.85 -53.75 -6.35
CA ASP A 993 -26.93 -52.94 -5.55
C ASP A 993 -27.03 -51.45 -5.96
N PRO A 994 -27.43 -50.53 -5.04
CA PRO A 994 -27.60 -49.11 -5.37
C PRO A 994 -26.28 -48.39 -5.65
N GLN A 995 -25.13 -48.95 -5.27
CA GLN A 995 -23.81 -48.35 -5.55
C GLN A 995 -23.30 -48.67 -6.96
N LEU A 996 -24.01 -49.49 -7.74
CA LEU A 996 -23.65 -49.88 -9.10
C LEU A 996 -24.69 -49.36 -10.10
N PRO A 997 -24.59 -48.09 -10.53
CA PRO A 997 -25.59 -47.46 -11.38
C PRO A 997 -25.65 -48.14 -12.76
N PRO A 998 -26.84 -48.28 -13.38
CA PRO A 998 -27.01 -49.07 -14.62
C PRO A 998 -26.19 -48.59 -15.82
N ASP A 999 -25.83 -47.31 -15.91
CA ASP A 999 -25.01 -46.76 -17.00
C ASP A 999 -23.61 -47.39 -17.08
N VAL A 1000 -23.08 -47.82 -15.94
CA VAL A 1000 -21.72 -48.36 -15.85
C VAL A 1000 -21.60 -49.75 -16.51
N PRO A 1001 -22.42 -50.77 -16.17
CA PRO A 1001 -22.43 -52.03 -16.90
C PRO A 1001 -22.92 -51.85 -18.35
N ALA A 1002 -23.79 -50.88 -18.62
CA ALA A 1002 -24.21 -50.55 -19.99
C ALA A 1002 -23.01 -50.13 -20.87
N GLY A 1003 -22.03 -49.43 -20.32
CA GLY A 1003 -20.79 -49.07 -21.01
C GLY A 1003 -19.95 -50.27 -21.48
N ALA A 1004 -20.11 -51.45 -20.88
CA ALA A 1004 -19.43 -52.67 -21.29
C ALA A 1004 -20.14 -53.43 -22.44
N LEU A 1005 -21.34 -53.00 -22.83
CA LEU A 1005 -22.22 -53.73 -23.76
C LEU A 1005 -21.59 -53.99 -25.14
N LEU A 1006 -20.77 -53.07 -25.66
CA LEU A 1006 -20.07 -53.26 -26.94
C LEU A 1006 -18.98 -54.35 -26.86
N THR A 1007 -18.35 -54.50 -25.70
CA THR A 1007 -17.25 -55.45 -25.48
C THR A 1007 -17.74 -56.82 -25.01
N HIS A 1008 -18.79 -56.85 -24.19
CA HIS A 1008 -19.31 -58.05 -23.53
C HIS A 1008 -20.84 -58.11 -23.61
N PRO A 1009 -21.42 -58.21 -24.83
CA PRO A 1009 -22.87 -58.07 -25.01
C PRO A 1009 -23.67 -59.14 -24.28
N GLU A 1010 -23.25 -60.40 -24.32
CA GLU A 1010 -24.04 -61.51 -23.78
C GLU A 1010 -24.13 -61.52 -22.23
N PRO A 1011 -23.01 -61.40 -21.47
CA PRO A 1011 -23.10 -61.30 -20.01
C PRO A 1011 -23.88 -60.07 -19.53
N VAL A 1012 -23.68 -58.92 -20.19
CA VAL A 1012 -24.35 -57.65 -19.80
C VAL A 1012 -25.85 -57.75 -20.05
N LEU A 1013 -26.29 -58.19 -21.24
CA LEU A 1013 -27.72 -58.36 -21.55
C LEU A 1013 -28.40 -59.32 -20.57
N ARG A 1014 -27.74 -60.42 -20.17
CA ARG A 1014 -28.29 -61.35 -19.17
C ARG A 1014 -28.50 -60.68 -17.81
N ALA A 1015 -27.55 -59.85 -17.36
CA ALA A 1015 -27.66 -59.13 -16.10
C ALA A 1015 -28.78 -58.07 -16.14
N PHE A 1016 -28.92 -57.35 -17.27
CA PHE A 1016 -30.03 -56.44 -17.49
C PHE A 1016 -31.38 -57.16 -17.52
N ALA A 1017 -31.47 -58.34 -18.13
CA ALA A 1017 -32.69 -59.15 -18.08
C ALA A 1017 -33.09 -59.47 -16.63
N ALA A 1018 -32.13 -59.89 -15.79
CA ALA A 1018 -32.39 -60.13 -14.36
C ALA A 1018 -32.76 -58.85 -13.60
N ARG A 1019 -32.15 -57.70 -13.92
CA ARG A 1019 -32.45 -56.40 -13.31
C ARG A 1019 -33.87 -55.92 -13.64
N LEU A 1020 -34.32 -56.10 -14.88
CA LEU A 1020 -35.64 -55.65 -15.35
C LEU A 1020 -36.81 -56.44 -14.73
N GLU A 1021 -36.58 -57.65 -14.21
CA GLU A 1021 -37.57 -58.39 -13.44
C GLU A 1021 -37.86 -57.73 -12.08
N ARG A 1022 -36.95 -56.90 -11.57
CA ARG A 1022 -37.07 -56.24 -10.26
C ARG A 1022 -37.94 -54.98 -10.34
N PRO A 1023 -38.67 -54.60 -9.26
CA PRO A 1023 -39.61 -53.47 -9.28
C PRO A 1023 -39.02 -52.13 -9.76
N ASP A 1024 -37.73 -51.89 -9.53
CA ASP A 1024 -36.96 -50.68 -9.85
C ASP A 1024 -36.25 -50.75 -11.23
N ALA A 1025 -36.99 -51.16 -12.26
CA ALA A 1025 -36.46 -51.44 -13.61
C ALA A 1025 -36.29 -50.20 -14.52
N GLU A 1026 -36.86 -49.05 -14.15
CA GLU A 1026 -36.93 -47.88 -15.04
C GLU A 1026 -35.55 -47.31 -15.42
N GLU A 1027 -34.67 -47.13 -14.43
CA GLU A 1027 -33.30 -46.62 -14.66
C GLU A 1027 -32.48 -47.60 -15.49
N ALA A 1028 -32.64 -48.91 -15.25
CA ALA A 1028 -31.96 -49.95 -16.02
C ALA A 1028 -32.44 -50.00 -17.47
N LEU A 1029 -33.74 -49.81 -17.72
CA LEU A 1029 -34.29 -49.72 -19.07
C LEU A 1029 -33.71 -48.52 -19.82
N ARG A 1030 -33.68 -47.35 -19.18
CA ARG A 1030 -33.14 -46.12 -19.76
C ARG A 1030 -31.66 -46.27 -20.12
N ALA A 1031 -30.84 -46.75 -19.19
CA ALA A 1031 -29.41 -46.96 -19.39
C ALA A 1031 -29.11 -47.97 -20.52
N LEU A 1032 -29.83 -49.09 -20.55
CA LEU A 1032 -29.68 -50.10 -21.60
C LEU A 1032 -30.00 -49.52 -22.98
N ALA A 1033 -31.10 -48.78 -23.07
CA ALA A 1033 -31.54 -48.17 -24.31
C ALA A 1033 -30.64 -47.00 -24.75
N ASP A 1034 -30.08 -46.22 -23.82
CA ASP A 1034 -29.13 -45.15 -24.11
C ASP A 1034 -27.79 -45.69 -24.64
N ALA A 1035 -27.31 -46.82 -24.10
CA ALA A 1035 -26.07 -47.48 -24.54
C ALA A 1035 -26.23 -48.35 -25.80
N THR A 1036 -27.44 -48.48 -26.36
CA THR A 1036 -27.71 -49.34 -27.51
C THR A 1036 -27.05 -48.81 -28.78
N SER A 1037 -26.29 -49.67 -29.47
CA SER A 1037 -25.73 -49.39 -30.80
C SER A 1037 -26.59 -50.00 -31.91
N PRO A 1038 -26.47 -49.57 -33.18
CA PRO A 1038 -27.29 -50.08 -34.28
C PRO A 1038 -27.23 -51.62 -34.42
N GLY A 1039 -26.05 -52.22 -34.22
CA GLY A 1039 -25.86 -53.67 -34.30
C GLY A 1039 -26.46 -54.45 -33.13
N LEU A 1040 -26.72 -53.80 -32.00
CA LEU A 1040 -27.30 -54.41 -30.79
C LEU A 1040 -28.80 -54.15 -30.66
N ALA A 1041 -29.35 -53.21 -31.40
CA ALA A 1041 -30.76 -52.82 -31.36
C ALA A 1041 -31.74 -54.01 -31.47
N PRO A 1042 -31.57 -55.01 -32.37
CA PRO A 1042 -32.47 -56.16 -32.42
C PRO A 1042 -32.44 -57.04 -31.16
N ARG A 1043 -31.26 -57.18 -30.53
CA ARG A 1043 -31.08 -57.98 -29.31
C ARG A 1043 -31.67 -57.28 -28.09
N VAL A 1044 -31.47 -55.96 -27.99
CA VAL A 1044 -32.09 -55.13 -26.94
C VAL A 1044 -33.61 -55.11 -27.11
N ALA A 1045 -34.12 -55.00 -28.33
CA ALA A 1045 -35.55 -55.10 -28.61
C ALA A 1045 -36.12 -56.44 -28.11
N ALA A 1046 -35.45 -57.56 -28.39
CA ALA A 1046 -35.89 -58.87 -27.94
C ALA A 1046 -35.97 -58.99 -26.41
N LEU A 1047 -34.96 -58.45 -25.70
CA LEU A 1047 -34.93 -58.42 -24.25
C LEU A 1047 -36.03 -57.53 -23.66
N LEU A 1048 -36.27 -56.35 -24.23
CA LEU A 1048 -37.35 -55.46 -23.80
C LEU A 1048 -38.72 -56.08 -24.04
N ARG A 1049 -38.94 -56.78 -25.17
CA ARG A 1049 -40.17 -57.53 -25.41
C ARG A 1049 -40.40 -58.57 -24.31
N GLN A 1050 -39.39 -59.42 -24.06
CA GLN A 1050 -39.47 -60.46 -23.03
C GLN A 1050 -39.73 -59.87 -21.63
N ALA A 1051 -39.11 -58.74 -21.29
CA ALA A 1051 -39.34 -58.04 -20.04
C ALA A 1051 -40.78 -57.48 -19.96
N THR A 1052 -41.30 -56.88 -21.04
CA THR A 1052 -42.68 -56.37 -21.09
C THR A 1052 -43.75 -57.47 -21.12
N GLU A 1053 -43.44 -58.66 -21.64
CA GLU A 1053 -44.32 -59.82 -21.60
C GLU A 1053 -44.49 -60.33 -20.17
N ARG A 1054 -43.39 -60.40 -19.41
CA ARG A 1054 -43.41 -60.79 -17.99
C ARG A 1054 -43.98 -59.69 -17.11
N ARG A 1055 -43.74 -58.43 -17.47
CA ARG A 1055 -44.17 -57.23 -16.74
C ARG A 1055 -44.84 -56.19 -17.63
N PRO A 1056 -46.16 -56.28 -17.83
CA PRO A 1056 -46.89 -55.41 -18.73
C PRO A 1056 -46.81 -53.91 -18.38
N GLU A 1057 -46.54 -53.54 -17.13
CA GLU A 1057 -46.36 -52.16 -16.67
C GLU A 1057 -45.16 -51.44 -17.32
N LEU A 1058 -44.14 -52.17 -17.79
CA LEU A 1058 -42.97 -51.60 -18.46
C LEU A 1058 -43.28 -51.04 -19.86
N ALA A 1059 -44.43 -51.40 -20.44
CA ALA A 1059 -44.83 -50.95 -21.77
C ALA A 1059 -44.91 -49.42 -21.87
N GLY A 1060 -45.48 -48.77 -20.86
CA GLY A 1060 -45.60 -47.31 -20.80
C GLY A 1060 -44.24 -46.61 -20.67
N GLN A 1061 -43.35 -47.13 -19.81
CA GLN A 1061 -42.00 -46.59 -19.61
C GLN A 1061 -41.14 -46.75 -20.88
N THR A 1062 -41.25 -47.89 -21.56
CA THR A 1062 -40.55 -48.14 -22.83
C THR A 1062 -41.00 -47.14 -23.91
N ALA A 1063 -42.30 -46.93 -24.05
CA ALA A 1063 -42.85 -45.99 -25.02
C ALA A 1063 -42.46 -44.53 -24.70
N ALA A 1064 -42.53 -44.12 -23.42
CA ALA A 1064 -42.14 -42.78 -23.00
C ALA A 1064 -40.64 -42.50 -23.29
N TYR A 1065 -39.76 -43.48 -23.09
CA TYR A 1065 -38.35 -43.35 -23.45
C TYR A 1065 -38.16 -43.19 -24.97
N VAL A 1066 -38.86 -43.98 -25.78
CA VAL A 1066 -38.84 -43.85 -27.24
C VAL A 1066 -39.29 -42.45 -27.66
N ASP A 1067 -40.34 -41.89 -27.03
CA ASP A 1067 -40.82 -40.53 -27.27
C ASP A 1067 -39.71 -39.49 -27.06
N GLN A 1068 -39.08 -39.52 -25.88
CA GLN A 1068 -38.01 -38.60 -25.50
C GLN A 1068 -36.82 -38.68 -26.46
N ARG A 1069 -36.47 -39.90 -26.92
CA ARG A 1069 -35.33 -40.10 -27.83
C ARG A 1069 -35.61 -39.66 -29.25
N LEU A 1070 -36.84 -39.83 -29.74
CA LEU A 1070 -37.25 -39.33 -31.05
C LEU A 1070 -37.02 -37.82 -31.16
N ASP A 1071 -37.20 -37.07 -30.08
CA ASP A 1071 -36.98 -35.61 -30.03
C ASP A 1071 -35.50 -35.20 -29.93
N ARG A 1072 -34.52 -36.12 -29.91
CA ARG A 1072 -33.09 -35.79 -30.03
C ARG A 1072 -32.61 -35.59 -31.49
N GLY A 1073 -33.51 -35.65 -32.48
CA GLY A 1073 -33.25 -35.32 -33.88
C GLY A 1073 -32.80 -36.49 -34.77
N PRO A 1074 -32.29 -36.24 -36.00
CA PRO A 1074 -32.04 -37.31 -36.99
C PRO A 1074 -30.86 -38.24 -36.63
N SER A 1075 -29.96 -37.82 -35.74
CA SER A 1075 -28.77 -38.59 -35.34
C SER A 1075 -29.09 -39.92 -34.65
N VAL A 1076 -30.28 -40.06 -34.06
CA VAL A 1076 -30.71 -41.29 -33.38
C VAL A 1076 -31.35 -42.32 -34.30
N ARG A 1077 -31.61 -41.98 -35.58
CA ARG A 1077 -32.33 -42.86 -36.53
C ARG A 1077 -31.67 -44.23 -36.69
N ALA A 1078 -30.34 -44.28 -36.78
CA ALA A 1078 -29.60 -45.53 -36.98
C ALA A 1078 -29.79 -46.57 -35.83
N VAL A 1079 -30.13 -46.10 -34.63
CA VAL A 1079 -30.38 -46.96 -33.45
C VAL A 1079 -31.88 -47.17 -33.25
N LEU A 1080 -32.68 -46.09 -33.29
CA LEU A 1080 -34.10 -46.15 -32.98
C LEU A 1080 -34.92 -46.90 -34.03
N LEU A 1081 -34.61 -46.75 -35.32
CA LEU A 1081 -35.35 -47.43 -36.38
C LEU A 1081 -35.33 -48.97 -36.19
N PRO A 1082 -34.17 -49.65 -36.10
CA PRO A 1082 -34.13 -51.09 -35.87
C PRO A 1082 -34.64 -51.49 -34.47
N LEU A 1083 -34.44 -50.67 -33.44
CA LEU A 1083 -34.92 -50.95 -32.08
C LEU A 1083 -36.45 -50.97 -32.04
N VAL A 1084 -37.10 -49.88 -32.49
CA VAL A 1084 -38.56 -49.75 -32.46
C VAL A 1084 -39.22 -50.72 -33.45
N THR A 1085 -38.62 -50.92 -34.63
CA THR A 1085 -39.09 -51.96 -35.56
C THR A 1085 -39.10 -53.33 -34.88
N GLY A 1086 -38.04 -53.68 -34.15
CA GLY A 1086 -37.98 -54.90 -33.36
C GLY A 1086 -39.02 -54.94 -32.24
N LEU A 1087 -39.32 -53.83 -31.56
CA LEU A 1087 -40.36 -53.80 -30.51
C LEU A 1087 -41.77 -53.98 -31.08
N LEU A 1088 -42.02 -53.45 -32.28
CA LEU A 1088 -43.26 -53.64 -33.02
C LEU A 1088 -43.39 -55.07 -33.54
N GLU A 1089 -42.28 -55.66 -33.99
CA GLU A 1089 -42.20 -57.05 -34.46
C GLU A 1089 -42.22 -58.04 -33.27
N GLY A 1090 -43.41 -58.56 -32.99
CA GLY A 1090 -43.61 -59.60 -31.96
C GLY A 1090 -43.71 -59.07 -30.53
N GLY A 1091 -43.91 -57.77 -30.32
CA GLY A 1091 -44.17 -57.20 -29.00
C GLY A 1091 -45.59 -57.49 -28.48
N PRO A 1092 -45.80 -57.57 -27.15
CA PRO A 1092 -47.13 -57.76 -26.57
C PRO A 1092 -48.06 -56.60 -26.92
N VAL A 1093 -49.36 -56.86 -27.01
CA VAL A 1093 -50.40 -55.89 -27.44
C VAL A 1093 -50.27 -54.55 -26.69
N ARG A 1094 -50.08 -54.59 -25.36
CA ARG A 1094 -49.92 -53.38 -24.53
C ARG A 1094 -48.71 -52.52 -24.92
N LEU A 1095 -47.59 -53.12 -25.29
CA LEU A 1095 -46.39 -52.38 -25.74
C LEU A 1095 -46.65 -51.73 -27.09
N ARG A 1096 -47.28 -52.44 -28.03
CA ARG A 1096 -47.65 -51.91 -29.34
C ARG A 1096 -48.68 -50.78 -29.24
N CYS A 1097 -49.68 -50.89 -28.35
CA CYS A 1097 -50.60 -49.80 -28.02
C CYS A 1097 -49.86 -48.56 -27.48
N ALA A 1098 -48.94 -48.75 -26.53
CA ALA A 1098 -48.17 -47.65 -25.94
C ALA A 1098 -47.29 -46.94 -26.98
N LEU A 1099 -46.62 -47.71 -27.86
CA LEU A 1099 -45.84 -47.17 -28.98
C LEU A 1099 -46.71 -46.43 -30.01
N ALA A 1100 -47.89 -46.96 -30.35
CA ALA A 1100 -48.85 -46.30 -31.24
C ALA A 1100 -49.27 -44.92 -30.71
N GLY A 1101 -49.43 -44.79 -29.39
CA GLY A 1101 -49.71 -43.52 -28.72
C GLY A 1101 -48.59 -42.49 -28.88
N VAL A 1102 -47.33 -42.92 -28.82
CA VAL A 1102 -46.13 -42.06 -28.88
C VAL A 1102 -45.69 -41.71 -30.31
N LEU A 1103 -45.92 -42.58 -31.29
CA LEU A 1103 -45.51 -42.31 -32.68
C LEU A 1103 -46.35 -41.24 -33.39
N THR A 1104 -47.42 -40.77 -32.74
CA THR A 1104 -48.46 -39.95 -33.37
C THR A 1104 -48.44 -38.45 -33.04
N PRO A 1105 -48.10 -38.00 -31.81
CA PRO A 1105 -47.82 -36.60 -31.49
C PRO A 1105 -46.90 -35.91 -32.52
N PRO A 1106 -47.11 -34.62 -32.83
CA PRO A 1106 -46.37 -33.93 -33.87
C PRO A 1106 -44.87 -33.76 -33.56
N GLY A 1107 -44.46 -33.90 -32.29
CA GLY A 1107 -43.07 -33.75 -31.83
C GLY A 1107 -42.42 -32.42 -32.23
N ILE A 1108 -41.11 -32.30 -32.01
CA ILE A 1108 -40.32 -31.22 -32.61
C ILE A 1108 -40.15 -31.46 -34.13
N PRO A 1109 -39.93 -30.42 -34.97
CA PRO A 1109 -39.80 -30.59 -36.42
C PRO A 1109 -38.79 -31.66 -36.86
N ALA A 1110 -37.70 -31.83 -36.10
CA ALA A 1110 -36.65 -32.80 -36.38
C ALA A 1110 -37.07 -34.28 -36.19
N SER A 1111 -38.09 -34.57 -35.35
CA SER A 1111 -38.53 -35.95 -35.06
C SER A 1111 -39.64 -36.45 -35.99
N ARG A 1112 -40.31 -35.54 -36.72
CA ARG A 1112 -41.45 -35.82 -37.60
C ARG A 1112 -41.19 -36.89 -38.68
N PRO A 1113 -40.07 -36.87 -39.44
CA PRO A 1113 -39.85 -37.86 -40.50
C PRO A 1113 -39.77 -39.29 -39.99
N LEU A 1114 -39.02 -39.52 -38.89
CA LEU A 1114 -38.84 -40.83 -38.29
C LEU A 1114 -40.12 -41.34 -37.60
N ARG A 1115 -40.88 -40.44 -36.96
CA ARG A 1115 -42.21 -40.77 -36.41
C ARG A 1115 -43.18 -41.25 -37.50
N ARG A 1116 -43.20 -40.56 -38.66
CA ARG A 1116 -44.02 -40.99 -39.81
C ARG A 1116 -43.58 -42.37 -40.33
N GLU A 1117 -42.28 -42.56 -40.57
CA GLU A 1117 -41.72 -43.83 -41.06
C GLU A 1117 -42.07 -45.02 -40.14
N LEU A 1118 -41.91 -44.85 -38.82
CA LEU A 1118 -42.25 -45.90 -37.83
C LEU A 1118 -43.75 -46.14 -37.70
N ARG A 1119 -44.57 -45.10 -37.85
CA ARG A 1119 -46.03 -45.23 -37.84
C ARG A 1119 -46.54 -45.94 -39.08
N ASP A 1120 -45.99 -45.63 -40.25
CA ASP A 1120 -46.32 -46.34 -41.49
C ASP A 1120 -45.94 -47.82 -41.38
N LEU A 1121 -44.75 -48.11 -40.82
CA LEU A 1121 -44.31 -49.48 -40.53
C LEU A 1121 -45.23 -50.23 -39.53
N LEU A 1122 -45.77 -49.55 -38.52
CA LEU A 1122 -46.80 -50.11 -37.64
C LEU A 1122 -48.07 -50.45 -38.44
N MET A 1123 -48.58 -49.52 -39.24
CA MET A 1123 -49.81 -49.72 -40.03
C MET A 1123 -49.71 -50.83 -41.06
N ASP A 1124 -48.54 -51.01 -41.70
CA ASP A 1124 -48.34 -52.04 -42.72
C ASP A 1124 -48.44 -53.48 -42.17
N ARG A 1125 -48.20 -53.66 -40.87
CA ARG A 1125 -48.04 -54.97 -40.25
C ARG A 1125 -49.10 -55.31 -39.20
N GLU A 1126 -49.79 -54.30 -38.67
CA GLU A 1126 -50.71 -54.46 -37.55
C GLU A 1126 -52.03 -55.16 -37.94
N GLN A 1127 -52.46 -56.11 -37.10
CA GLN A 1127 -53.70 -56.88 -37.27
C GLN A 1127 -54.58 -56.84 -36.00
N ASP A 1128 -54.02 -56.44 -34.86
CA ASP A 1128 -54.72 -56.38 -33.58
C ASP A 1128 -55.59 -55.12 -33.51
N THR A 1129 -56.88 -55.33 -33.23
CA THR A 1129 -57.86 -54.24 -33.22
C THR A 1129 -57.66 -53.26 -32.05
N ASP A 1130 -57.06 -53.67 -30.93
CA ASP A 1130 -56.82 -52.78 -29.78
C ASP A 1130 -55.66 -51.80 -30.06
N VAL A 1131 -54.65 -52.25 -30.81
CA VAL A 1131 -53.54 -51.39 -31.26
C VAL A 1131 -54.03 -50.37 -32.29
N LEU A 1132 -54.82 -50.83 -33.27
CA LEU A 1132 -55.41 -49.96 -34.30
C LEU A 1132 -56.39 -48.95 -33.71
N ASP A 1133 -57.20 -49.34 -32.73
CA ASP A 1133 -58.08 -48.41 -31.99
C ASP A 1133 -57.27 -47.36 -31.21
N THR A 1134 -56.20 -47.77 -30.54
CA THR A 1134 -55.29 -46.85 -29.84
C THR A 1134 -54.64 -45.86 -30.83
N LEU A 1135 -54.18 -46.35 -31.98
CA LEU A 1135 -53.60 -45.53 -33.05
C LEU A 1135 -54.63 -44.53 -33.59
N LEU A 1136 -55.87 -44.95 -33.83
CA LEU A 1136 -56.96 -44.08 -34.28
C LEU A 1136 -57.18 -42.92 -33.31
N HIS A 1137 -57.28 -43.22 -32.02
CA HIS A 1137 -57.45 -42.20 -30.98
C HIS A 1137 -56.25 -41.26 -30.88
N ALA A 1138 -55.03 -41.77 -31.04
CA ALA A 1138 -53.83 -40.95 -31.04
C ALA A 1138 -53.77 -40.03 -32.28
N VAL A 1139 -54.15 -40.54 -33.46
CA VAL A 1139 -54.14 -39.81 -34.75
C VAL A 1139 -55.14 -38.67 -34.70
N ALA A 1140 -56.36 -38.93 -34.23
CA ALA A 1140 -57.43 -37.95 -34.15
C ALA A 1140 -57.11 -36.77 -33.23
N ARG A 1141 -56.34 -36.99 -32.15
CA ARG A 1141 -55.95 -35.94 -31.20
C ARG A 1141 -54.76 -35.09 -31.64
N ASN A 1142 -53.91 -35.61 -32.53
CA ASN A 1142 -52.58 -35.03 -32.76
C ASN A 1142 -52.24 -34.69 -34.22
N SER A 1143 -53.04 -35.12 -35.20
CA SER A 1143 -52.70 -34.98 -36.63
C SER A 1143 -53.30 -33.71 -37.25
N GLY A 1144 -52.51 -33.06 -38.11
CA GLY A 1144 -52.88 -31.87 -38.90
C GLY A 1144 -53.56 -32.21 -40.23
N ASP A 1145 -53.04 -31.68 -41.34
CA ASP A 1145 -53.69 -31.76 -42.66
C ASP A 1145 -53.84 -33.20 -43.20
N ASP A 1146 -52.96 -34.14 -42.80
CA ASP A 1146 -52.99 -35.56 -43.21
C ASP A 1146 -54.02 -36.41 -42.42
N LEU A 1147 -54.81 -35.80 -41.53
CA LEU A 1147 -55.71 -36.51 -40.61
C LEU A 1147 -56.73 -37.40 -41.35
N ARG A 1148 -57.30 -36.90 -42.46
CA ARG A 1148 -58.27 -37.63 -43.29
C ARG A 1148 -57.69 -38.96 -43.78
N ASP A 1149 -56.50 -38.90 -44.34
CA ASP A 1149 -55.84 -40.06 -44.97
C ASP A 1149 -55.37 -41.08 -43.94
N LEU A 1150 -54.97 -40.63 -42.75
CA LEU A 1150 -54.58 -41.54 -41.66
C LEU A 1150 -55.81 -42.24 -41.05
N VAL A 1151 -56.91 -41.52 -40.80
CA VAL A 1151 -58.16 -42.11 -40.30
C VAL A 1151 -58.73 -43.11 -41.32
N HIS A 1152 -58.68 -42.79 -42.62
CA HIS A 1152 -59.12 -43.68 -43.69
C HIS A 1152 -58.28 -44.97 -43.75
N ARG A 1153 -56.95 -44.84 -43.72
CA ARG A 1153 -56.03 -46.00 -43.70
C ARG A 1153 -56.23 -46.90 -42.48
N VAL A 1154 -56.37 -46.32 -41.29
CA VAL A 1154 -56.64 -47.10 -40.06
C VAL A 1154 -58.02 -47.77 -40.12
N GLY A 1155 -59.03 -47.09 -40.68
CA GLY A 1155 -60.36 -47.66 -40.93
C GLY A 1155 -60.35 -48.87 -41.87
N LEU A 1156 -59.58 -48.80 -42.97
CA LEU A 1156 -59.38 -49.93 -43.89
C LEU A 1156 -58.76 -51.16 -43.20
N LEU A 1157 -57.91 -50.95 -42.21
CA LEU A 1157 -57.31 -52.03 -41.42
C LEU A 1157 -58.32 -52.62 -40.42
N LEU A 1158 -59.08 -51.78 -39.72
CA LEU A 1158 -60.08 -52.21 -38.73
C LEU A 1158 -61.27 -52.96 -39.34
N VAL A 1159 -61.77 -52.55 -40.51
CA VAL A 1159 -62.96 -53.14 -41.15
C VAL A 1159 -62.70 -54.53 -41.76
N ARG A 1160 -61.45 -55.00 -41.77
CA ARG A 1160 -61.10 -56.38 -42.19
C ARG A 1160 -61.78 -57.45 -41.34
N THR A 1161 -62.23 -57.10 -40.13
CA THR A 1161 -63.00 -57.99 -39.24
C THR A 1161 -64.32 -57.32 -38.81
N PRO A 1162 -65.39 -58.10 -38.56
CA PRO A 1162 -66.65 -57.54 -38.06
C PRO A 1162 -66.50 -56.82 -36.72
N GLU A 1163 -65.63 -57.33 -35.85
CA GLU A 1163 -65.32 -56.74 -34.55
C GLU A 1163 -64.59 -55.39 -34.69
N GLY A 1164 -63.61 -55.31 -35.59
CA GLY A 1164 -62.89 -54.08 -35.89
C GLY A 1164 -63.78 -53.02 -36.57
N ALA A 1165 -64.71 -53.42 -37.45
CA ALA A 1165 -65.71 -52.52 -38.00
C ALA A 1165 -66.61 -51.88 -36.92
N ALA A 1166 -67.08 -52.68 -35.96
CA ALA A 1166 -67.86 -52.19 -34.82
C ALA A 1166 -67.05 -51.28 -33.88
N ARG A 1167 -65.76 -51.58 -33.65
CA ARG A 1167 -64.84 -50.70 -32.89
C ARG A 1167 -64.61 -49.38 -33.62
N PHE A 1168 -64.34 -49.39 -34.92
CA PHE A 1168 -64.12 -48.19 -35.73
C PHE A 1168 -65.33 -47.25 -35.69
N ASP A 1169 -66.53 -47.81 -35.87
CA ASP A 1169 -67.78 -47.05 -35.79
C ASP A 1169 -68.01 -46.41 -34.41
N ARG A 1170 -67.67 -47.12 -33.33
CA ARG A 1170 -67.75 -46.59 -31.96
C ARG A 1170 -66.71 -45.50 -31.74
N ALA A 1171 -65.47 -45.74 -32.12
CA ALA A 1171 -64.35 -44.82 -31.96
C ALA A 1171 -64.58 -43.50 -32.73
N LEU A 1172 -65.11 -43.54 -33.96
CA LEU A 1172 -65.44 -42.32 -34.71
C LEU A 1172 -66.50 -41.46 -34.00
N VAL A 1173 -67.51 -42.09 -33.41
CA VAL A 1173 -68.55 -41.40 -32.63
C VAL A 1173 -67.96 -40.82 -31.35
N ASP A 1174 -67.14 -41.59 -30.63
CA ASP A 1174 -66.53 -41.15 -29.38
C ASP A 1174 -65.51 -40.01 -29.61
N LEU A 1175 -64.73 -40.08 -30.69
CA LEU A 1175 -63.86 -38.99 -31.13
C LEU A 1175 -64.67 -37.75 -31.54
N GLY A 1176 -65.79 -37.93 -32.25
CA GLY A 1176 -66.70 -36.83 -32.61
C GLY A 1176 -67.29 -36.10 -31.40
N ARG A 1177 -67.49 -36.79 -30.27
CA ARG A 1177 -67.96 -36.20 -29.01
C ARG A 1177 -66.87 -35.49 -28.22
N HIS A 1178 -65.66 -36.04 -28.18
CA HIS A 1178 -64.63 -35.63 -27.22
C HIS A 1178 -63.45 -34.86 -27.85
N VAL A 1179 -63.27 -34.89 -29.17
CA VAL A 1179 -62.21 -34.15 -29.87
C VAL A 1179 -62.80 -32.94 -30.59
N PRO A 1180 -62.48 -31.70 -30.17
CA PRO A 1180 -63.03 -30.49 -30.75
C PRO A 1180 -62.82 -30.42 -32.28
N GLY A 1181 -63.90 -30.14 -33.02
CA GLY A 1181 -63.87 -30.00 -34.47
C GLY A 1181 -63.72 -31.30 -35.27
N PHE A 1182 -63.56 -32.45 -34.63
CA PHE A 1182 -63.41 -33.74 -35.33
C PHE A 1182 -64.70 -34.14 -36.07
N ALA A 1183 -65.86 -34.04 -35.42
CA ALA A 1183 -67.15 -34.38 -36.03
C ALA A 1183 -67.42 -33.57 -37.32
N ALA A 1184 -67.14 -32.27 -37.31
CA ALA A 1184 -67.29 -31.39 -38.48
C ALA A 1184 -66.38 -31.80 -39.65
N ARG A 1185 -65.11 -32.14 -39.37
CA ARG A 1185 -64.17 -32.62 -40.39
C ARG A 1185 -64.59 -33.98 -40.95
N ALA A 1186 -64.98 -34.92 -40.08
CA ALA A 1186 -65.44 -36.24 -40.48
C ALA A 1186 -66.71 -36.19 -41.34
N ALA A 1187 -67.67 -35.33 -40.98
CA ALA A 1187 -68.85 -35.07 -41.80
C ALA A 1187 -68.49 -34.48 -43.19
N GLY A 1188 -67.50 -33.58 -43.24
CA GLY A 1188 -66.94 -33.07 -44.49
C GLY A 1188 -66.34 -34.17 -45.36
N TRP A 1189 -65.51 -35.07 -44.80
CA TRP A 1189 -64.92 -36.18 -45.57
C TRP A 1189 -65.96 -37.16 -46.13
N LEU A 1190 -67.01 -37.43 -45.34
CA LEU A 1190 -68.14 -38.27 -45.73
C LEU A 1190 -68.98 -37.66 -46.87
N ALA A 1191 -69.05 -36.32 -46.93
CA ALA A 1191 -69.74 -35.57 -47.97
C ALA A 1191 -68.89 -35.42 -49.24
N ASP A 1192 -67.58 -35.16 -49.09
CA ASP A 1192 -66.65 -34.91 -50.20
C ASP A 1192 -66.35 -36.17 -51.03
N ALA A 1193 -66.32 -37.35 -50.41
CA ALA A 1193 -66.03 -38.61 -51.10
C ALA A 1193 -66.85 -39.79 -50.55
N PRO A 1194 -68.19 -39.79 -50.70
CA PRO A 1194 -69.07 -40.76 -50.07
C PRO A 1194 -68.76 -42.21 -50.45
N GLY A 1195 -68.30 -42.46 -51.68
CA GLY A 1195 -67.91 -43.80 -52.15
C GLY A 1195 -66.68 -44.40 -51.46
N GLN A 1196 -65.77 -43.57 -50.93
CA GLN A 1196 -64.56 -44.03 -50.22
C GLN A 1196 -64.83 -44.42 -48.76
N TRP A 1197 -65.91 -43.90 -48.16
CA TRP A 1197 -66.23 -44.08 -46.74
C TRP A 1197 -67.47 -44.96 -46.49
N ALA A 1198 -68.33 -45.17 -47.50
CA ALA A 1198 -69.54 -46.00 -47.38
C ALA A 1198 -69.24 -47.46 -46.99
N ALA A 1199 -68.07 -47.97 -47.36
CA ALA A 1199 -67.62 -49.31 -46.97
C ALA A 1199 -66.99 -49.37 -45.56
N LEU A 1200 -66.70 -48.21 -44.94
CA LEU A 1200 -65.96 -48.11 -43.69
C LEU A 1200 -66.80 -47.67 -42.49
N VAL A 1201 -67.80 -46.81 -42.71
CA VAL A 1201 -68.60 -46.22 -41.65
C VAL A 1201 -70.03 -46.71 -41.72
N GLY A 1202 -70.52 -47.30 -40.64
CA GLY A 1202 -71.88 -47.79 -40.54
C GLY A 1202 -72.93 -46.67 -40.61
N PRO A 1203 -74.16 -46.95 -41.09
CA PRO A 1203 -75.22 -45.95 -41.25
C PRO A 1203 -75.56 -45.21 -39.94
N SER A 1204 -75.50 -45.92 -38.81
CA SER A 1204 -75.80 -45.37 -37.48
C SER A 1204 -74.72 -44.40 -37.00
N SER A 1205 -73.44 -44.73 -37.17
CA SER A 1205 -72.32 -43.86 -36.81
C SER A 1205 -72.26 -42.63 -37.71
N ARG A 1206 -72.53 -42.78 -39.02
CA ARG A 1206 -72.66 -41.66 -39.96
C ARG A 1206 -73.70 -40.63 -39.50
N ARG A 1207 -74.92 -41.07 -39.18
CA ARG A 1207 -75.99 -40.20 -38.65
C ARG A 1207 -75.57 -39.50 -37.36
N MET A 1208 -74.89 -40.22 -36.47
CA MET A 1208 -74.43 -39.66 -35.20
C MET A 1208 -73.34 -38.59 -35.41
N ILE A 1209 -72.42 -38.80 -36.35
CA ILE A 1209 -71.37 -37.82 -36.70
C ILE A 1209 -71.98 -36.58 -37.36
N GLU A 1210 -72.92 -36.74 -38.29
CA GLU A 1210 -73.66 -35.64 -38.93
C GLU A 1210 -74.42 -34.80 -37.88
N ASN A 1211 -75.08 -35.45 -36.91
CA ASN A 1211 -75.75 -34.80 -35.79
C ASN A 1211 -74.77 -34.01 -34.89
N LEU A 1212 -73.62 -34.59 -34.55
CA LEU A 1212 -72.60 -33.94 -33.71
C LEU A 1212 -71.89 -32.79 -34.45
N ALA A 1213 -71.79 -32.86 -35.78
CA ALA A 1213 -71.22 -31.82 -36.63
C ALA A 1213 -72.18 -30.63 -36.89
N GLY A 1214 -73.48 -30.78 -36.56
CA GLY A 1214 -74.50 -29.79 -36.87
C GLY A 1214 -74.87 -29.71 -38.36
N VAL A 1215 -74.39 -30.65 -39.19
CA VAL A 1215 -74.69 -30.72 -40.62
C VAL A 1215 -75.99 -31.51 -40.78
N ARG A 1216 -77.11 -30.80 -40.96
CA ARG A 1216 -78.40 -31.43 -41.29
C ARG A 1216 -78.33 -32.08 -42.67
N VAL A 1217 -78.64 -33.37 -42.76
CA VAL A 1217 -79.07 -34.01 -44.01
C VAL A 1217 -80.56 -33.69 -44.22
N PRO A 1218 -80.98 -33.06 -45.34
CA PRO A 1218 -82.36 -33.15 -45.81
C PRO A 1218 -82.62 -34.58 -46.29
N ALA A 1219 -83.81 -35.09 -45.96
CA ALA A 1219 -84.29 -36.47 -46.13
C ALA A 1219 -83.86 -37.19 -47.41
#